data_AF-M4VB09-F1
#
_entry.id   AF-M4VB09-F1
#
_cell.length_a   1.000
_cell.length_b   1.000
_cell.length_c   1.000
_cell.angle_alpha   90.00
_cell.angle_beta   90.00
_cell.angle_gamma   90.00
#
_symmetry.space_group_name_H-M   'P 1'
#
loop_
_entity.id
_entity.type
_entity.pdbx_description
1 polymer ?
#
loop_
_entity_poly.entity_id
_entity_poly.type
_entity_poly.pdbx_seq_one_letter_code
_entity_poly.pdbx_strand_id
1 'polypeptide(L)'
;MKQAIIDIQENLLSFSEIEKKLASDFESRDSQEYLINLPLGVLLNSDLKSASQLVKLLRNKPQIQIKTKIPPSQAYLDFFAIGGNEERFWQVLSVFLEGHEQLTWNLDYELDLISIYNFSFNLEKILDLNGRFKRSGFSDHNRVLPICINFVEKTQAPWMLLKEGTEEVLGQLQILKDFLSQRLSSERAHLTGYQSSDVDHVEAIHHQSLNGISLPEKRKLNINTCLALLKKEQEDGKSFLYSFPFLKDFWDYCAQFDPQITEKTLVATKNQLNKVSPTFCLAKWTTTTLHLESGTTHSCHHPPVHKIPTQKLDENFSSLHNTDYKIKQRKMMIQGKRPSECDYCWNIEDLKSNEVSDRIIKSAAPYSLNQFETIVKNPYSEKINPRYIEISFSNKCQFKCSYCSADYSSTWAEELNKFGNYQTMSGASTKEIIKEEDNKYVQTFWKWWPHLKDDIHTLRITGGEPLLSPSTFKVLESLVEEPIPNMSLSINTNLGAPPVLVDKFIDLCREVYEKKSVKTVEVFTSIDAFGPRAEYIRHGLKNEYFWQNLEKLLQSVPQMKVYIMCTFNALSITSFKDLLKKVMEVNLRQRHARRIFPLDIDFAYLRHPEYQTVKVLPSEYQGYLEDIVHYIEENHWLNSGSTEMGFLDHHVIKMKRIQEWMRQPVSDSFLHTQRSRFYQFFSEHDRRRQTNFVQTFPEMKEFWELCQRHHERGLI
;
A
#
# COMPACT_ATOMS: atom_id res chain seq x y z
N MET A 1 -11.52 -34.24 -57.00
CA MET A 1 -11.02 -32.95 -56.48
C MET A 1 -12.03 -32.15 -55.63
N LYS A 2 -13.06 -31.49 -56.18
CA LYS A 2 -14.06 -30.74 -55.35
C LYS A 2 -14.72 -31.61 -54.26
N GLN A 3 -15.07 -32.85 -54.57
CA GLN A 3 -15.66 -33.79 -53.60
C GLN A 3 -14.68 -34.20 -52.49
N ALA A 4 -13.40 -34.43 -52.82
CA ALA A 4 -12.38 -34.76 -51.83
C ALA A 4 -12.09 -33.61 -50.85
N ILE A 5 -12.20 -32.36 -51.30
CA ILE A 5 -12.08 -31.17 -50.45
C ILE A 5 -13.30 -31.02 -49.52
N ILE A 6 -14.50 -31.37 -49.99
CA ILE A 6 -15.73 -31.38 -49.19
C ILE A 6 -15.65 -32.47 -48.10
N ASP A 7 -15.21 -33.70 -48.45
CA ASP A 7 -15.08 -34.80 -47.49
C ASP A 7 -14.07 -34.51 -46.36
N ILE A 8 -13.01 -33.75 -46.66
CA ILE A 8 -12.00 -33.29 -45.67
C ILE A 8 -12.57 -32.21 -44.74
N GLN A 9 -13.47 -31.36 -45.25
CA GLN A 9 -14.07 -30.25 -44.50
C GLN A 9 -15.18 -30.70 -43.54
N GLU A 10 -15.80 -31.85 -43.79
CA GLU A 10 -16.90 -32.41 -42.98
C GLU A 10 -16.46 -33.47 -41.95
N ASN A 11 -15.15 -33.63 -41.70
CA ASN A 11 -14.59 -34.51 -40.66
C ASN A 11 -14.80 -36.04 -40.87
N LEU A 12 -14.93 -36.51 -42.12
CA LEU A 12 -15.28 -37.90 -42.44
C LEU A 12 -14.11 -38.82 -42.87
N LEU A 13 -12.84 -38.40 -42.72
CA LEU A 13 -11.67 -39.19 -43.17
C LEU A 13 -10.55 -39.27 -42.12
N SER A 14 -9.90 -40.43 -42.02
CA SER A 14 -8.70 -40.63 -41.21
C SER A 14 -7.44 -40.03 -41.88
N PHE A 15 -6.41 -39.71 -41.10
CA PHE A 15 -5.17 -39.08 -41.59
C PHE A 15 -4.50 -39.88 -42.74
N SER A 16 -4.53 -41.21 -42.68
CA SER A 16 -3.93 -42.07 -43.74
C SER A 16 -4.69 -42.00 -45.08
N GLU A 17 -5.98 -41.66 -45.04
CA GLU A 17 -6.83 -41.51 -46.23
C GLU A 17 -6.62 -40.14 -46.88
N ILE A 18 -6.34 -39.11 -46.07
CA ILE A 18 -5.94 -37.78 -46.53
C ILE A 18 -4.59 -37.86 -47.26
N GLU A 19 -3.62 -38.58 -46.69
CA GLU A 19 -2.29 -38.77 -47.29
C GLU A 19 -2.37 -39.53 -48.64
N LYS A 20 -3.16 -40.61 -48.72
CA LYS A 20 -3.37 -41.36 -49.98
C LYS A 20 -4.09 -40.53 -51.05
N LYS A 21 -5.13 -39.77 -50.70
CA LYS A 21 -5.84 -38.89 -51.65
C LYS A 21 -4.95 -37.76 -52.17
N LEU A 22 -4.11 -37.16 -51.32
CA LEU A 22 -3.15 -36.12 -51.73
C LEU A 22 -2.02 -36.68 -52.63
N ALA A 23 -1.68 -37.97 -52.46
CA ALA A 23 -0.69 -38.65 -53.29
C ALA A 23 -1.25 -39.13 -54.64
N SER A 24 -2.51 -39.59 -54.73
CA SER A 24 -3.07 -40.20 -55.95
C SER A 24 -3.68 -39.22 -56.97
N ASP A 25 -4.25 -38.09 -56.52
CA ASP A 25 -5.06 -37.21 -57.40
C ASP A 25 -4.25 -36.12 -58.14
N PHE A 26 -2.93 -36.02 -57.94
CA PHE A 26 -2.14 -34.85 -58.38
C PHE A 26 -1.00 -35.14 -59.36
N GLU A 27 -1.06 -36.25 -60.11
CA GLU A 27 -0.20 -36.46 -61.29
C GLU A 27 -0.72 -35.78 -62.56
N SER A 28 -1.94 -35.21 -62.56
CA SER A 28 -2.46 -34.43 -63.70
C SER A 28 -2.19 -32.93 -63.54
N ARG A 29 -1.59 -32.36 -64.60
CA ARG A 29 -1.13 -30.98 -64.69
C ARG A 29 -2.30 -29.99 -64.65
N ASP A 30 -2.33 -29.14 -63.62
CA ASP A 30 -2.70 -27.73 -63.78
C ASP A 30 -2.24 -26.89 -62.58
N SER A 31 -1.61 -25.76 -62.87
CA SER A 31 -1.01 -24.80 -61.93
C SER A 31 -2.05 -23.82 -61.37
N GLN A 32 -3.01 -24.32 -60.58
CA GLN A 32 -3.88 -23.48 -59.75
C GLN A 32 -3.50 -23.62 -58.26
N GLU A 33 -3.58 -22.52 -57.51
CA GLU A 33 -3.47 -22.53 -56.05
C GLU A 33 -4.69 -23.24 -55.46
N TYR A 34 -4.45 -24.21 -54.58
CA TYR A 34 -5.50 -24.96 -53.90
C TYR A 34 -5.51 -24.62 -52.41
N LEU A 35 -6.64 -24.11 -51.94
CA LEU A 35 -6.88 -23.81 -50.54
C LEU A 35 -7.54 -25.03 -49.86
N ILE A 36 -6.85 -25.65 -48.91
CA ILE A 36 -7.38 -26.78 -48.14
C ILE A 36 -7.65 -26.31 -46.70
N ASN A 37 -8.91 -26.36 -46.27
CA ASN A 37 -9.27 -26.09 -44.88
C ASN A 37 -9.19 -27.40 -44.09
N LEU A 38 -8.22 -27.51 -43.19
CA LEU A 38 -8.05 -28.67 -42.31
C LEU A 38 -8.34 -28.26 -40.86
N PRO A 39 -9.21 -28.97 -40.13
CA PRO A 39 -9.40 -28.73 -38.70
C PRO A 39 -8.12 -29.04 -37.93
N LEU A 40 -7.66 -28.09 -37.11
CA LEU A 40 -6.39 -28.21 -36.40
C LEU A 40 -6.36 -29.42 -35.44
N GLY A 41 -7.52 -29.77 -34.86
CA GLY A 41 -7.67 -30.96 -34.02
C GLY A 41 -7.34 -32.27 -34.74
N VAL A 42 -7.63 -32.40 -36.04
CA VAL A 42 -7.30 -33.60 -36.84
C VAL A 42 -5.81 -33.68 -37.15
N LEU A 43 -5.16 -32.53 -37.40
CA LEU A 43 -3.71 -32.44 -37.60
C LEU A 43 -2.94 -32.77 -36.31
N LEU A 44 -3.44 -32.31 -35.17
CA LEU A 44 -2.80 -32.49 -33.87
C LEU A 44 -3.00 -33.88 -33.28
N ASN A 45 -4.05 -34.59 -33.69
CA ASN A 45 -4.30 -35.98 -33.30
C ASN A 45 -3.45 -37.01 -34.09
N SER A 46 -2.64 -36.56 -35.06
CA SER A 46 -1.72 -37.42 -35.81
C SER A 46 -0.50 -37.84 -34.97
N ASP A 47 0.15 -38.95 -35.31
CA ASP A 47 1.45 -39.26 -34.74
C ASP A 47 2.56 -38.38 -35.38
N LEU A 48 3.66 -38.19 -34.64
CA LEU A 48 4.76 -37.32 -35.06
C LEU A 48 5.37 -37.70 -36.43
N LYS A 49 5.32 -38.98 -36.78
CA LYS A 49 5.85 -39.50 -38.04
C LYS A 49 4.96 -39.08 -39.21
N SER A 50 3.65 -39.20 -39.03
CA SER A 50 2.60 -38.82 -39.97
C SER A 50 2.55 -37.30 -40.16
N ALA A 51 2.65 -36.52 -39.07
CA ALA A 51 2.79 -35.07 -39.12
C ALA A 51 4.02 -34.62 -39.93
N SER A 52 5.17 -35.26 -39.68
CA SER A 52 6.42 -34.97 -40.39
C SER A 52 6.36 -35.34 -41.89
N GLN A 53 5.65 -36.43 -42.25
CA GLN A 53 5.44 -36.82 -43.64
C GLN A 53 4.56 -35.83 -44.39
N LEU A 54 3.47 -35.38 -43.75
CA LEU A 54 2.58 -34.37 -44.33
C LEU A 54 3.30 -33.03 -44.55
N VAL A 55 4.09 -32.56 -43.60
CA VAL A 55 4.91 -31.35 -43.74
C VAL A 55 5.92 -31.49 -44.88
N LYS A 56 6.54 -32.66 -45.06
CA LYS A 56 7.42 -32.93 -46.22
C LYS A 56 6.66 -32.93 -47.55
N LEU A 57 5.44 -33.47 -47.57
CA LEU A 57 4.59 -33.52 -48.77
C LEU A 57 4.17 -32.11 -49.20
N LEU A 58 3.80 -31.25 -48.24
CA LEU A 58 3.43 -29.86 -48.44
C LEU A 58 4.62 -29.01 -48.91
N ARG A 59 5.79 -29.17 -48.29
CA ARG A 59 7.02 -28.46 -48.73
C ARG A 59 7.36 -28.69 -50.20
N ASN A 60 7.09 -29.88 -50.73
CA ASN A 60 7.36 -30.22 -52.13
C ASN A 60 6.25 -29.74 -53.10
N LYS A 61 5.17 -29.12 -52.62
CA LYS A 61 4.01 -28.66 -53.42
C LYS A 61 3.54 -27.26 -52.98
N PRO A 62 4.26 -26.19 -53.35
CA PRO A 62 4.04 -24.82 -52.85
C PRO A 62 2.70 -24.17 -53.20
N GLN A 63 1.97 -24.72 -54.15
CA GLN A 63 0.64 -24.28 -54.56
C GLN A 63 -0.49 -24.69 -53.59
N ILE A 64 -0.18 -25.42 -52.50
CA ILE A 64 -1.16 -25.87 -51.50
C ILE A 64 -1.04 -24.98 -50.26
N GLN A 65 -2.11 -24.26 -49.92
CA GLN A 65 -2.20 -23.51 -48.66
C GLN A 65 -3.16 -24.18 -47.68
N ILE A 66 -2.70 -24.39 -46.44
CA ILE A 66 -3.54 -24.88 -45.35
C ILE A 66 -4.06 -23.68 -44.56
N LYS A 67 -5.39 -23.56 -44.48
CA LYS A 67 -6.07 -22.63 -43.57
C LYS A 67 -6.76 -23.40 -42.45
N THR A 68 -6.57 -22.95 -41.22
CA THR A 68 -7.21 -23.51 -40.03
C THR A 68 -8.16 -22.44 -39.46
N LYS A 69 -9.37 -22.83 -39.09
CA LYS A 69 -10.44 -21.92 -38.59
C LYS A 69 -10.60 -21.95 -37.07
N ILE A 70 -9.78 -22.72 -36.35
CA ILE A 70 -9.92 -22.94 -34.91
C ILE A 70 -8.76 -22.22 -34.22
N PRO A 71 -9.01 -21.31 -33.26
CA PRO A 71 -7.94 -20.63 -32.53
C PRO A 71 -7.11 -21.65 -31.71
N PRO A 72 -5.79 -21.42 -31.54
CA PRO A 72 -4.90 -22.36 -30.86
C PRO A 72 -5.37 -22.77 -29.45
N SER A 73 -6.08 -21.89 -28.74
CA SER A 73 -6.67 -22.14 -27.43
C SER A 73 -7.84 -23.13 -27.49
N GLN A 74 -8.73 -23.02 -28.48
CA GLN A 74 -9.82 -23.98 -28.68
C GLN A 74 -9.27 -25.33 -29.16
N ALA A 75 -8.25 -25.32 -30.02
CA ALA A 75 -7.60 -26.55 -30.46
C ALA A 75 -6.87 -27.29 -29.32
N TYR A 76 -6.33 -26.54 -28.35
CA TYR A 76 -5.74 -27.10 -27.13
C TYR A 76 -6.80 -27.78 -26.25
N LEU A 77 -7.95 -27.14 -26.06
CA LEU A 77 -9.08 -27.69 -25.31
C LEU A 77 -9.68 -28.93 -26.01
N ASP A 78 -9.87 -28.88 -27.33
CA ASP A 78 -10.41 -29.99 -28.12
C ASP A 78 -9.47 -31.21 -28.13
N PHE A 79 -8.14 -30.98 -28.16
CA PHE A 79 -7.13 -32.05 -28.11
C PHE A 79 -7.08 -32.76 -26.75
N PHE A 80 -7.29 -32.01 -25.68
CA PHE A 80 -7.41 -32.60 -24.34
C PHE A 80 -8.74 -33.31 -24.12
N ALA A 81 -9.84 -32.79 -24.68
CA ALA A 81 -11.17 -33.38 -24.59
C ALA A 81 -11.25 -34.79 -25.23
N ILE A 82 -10.37 -35.09 -26.18
CA ILE A 82 -10.25 -36.42 -26.81
C ILE A 82 -9.16 -37.32 -26.19
N GLY A 83 -8.62 -36.95 -25.03
CA GLY A 83 -7.65 -37.75 -24.27
C GLY A 83 -6.17 -37.55 -24.66
N GLY A 84 -5.84 -36.47 -25.34
CA GLY A 84 -4.47 -36.10 -25.71
C GLY A 84 -3.61 -35.66 -24.51
N ASN A 85 -2.29 -35.81 -24.63
CA ASN A 85 -1.30 -35.38 -23.62
C ASN A 85 -0.67 -34.02 -24.03
N GLU A 86 -0.59 -33.08 -23.09
CA GLU A 86 -0.01 -31.74 -23.24
C GLU A 86 1.34 -31.72 -23.96
N GLU A 87 2.26 -32.59 -23.57
CA GLU A 87 3.61 -32.64 -24.13
C GLU A 87 3.58 -33.04 -25.61
N ARG A 88 2.67 -33.95 -25.98
CA ARG A 88 2.46 -34.41 -27.36
C ARG A 88 1.80 -33.34 -28.22
N PHE A 89 0.88 -32.55 -27.66
CA PHE A 89 0.26 -31.42 -28.37
C PHE A 89 1.32 -30.45 -28.87
N TRP A 90 2.22 -30.03 -27.99
CA TRP A 90 3.26 -29.07 -28.30
C TRP A 90 4.32 -29.64 -29.26
N GLN A 91 4.65 -30.94 -29.14
CA GLN A 91 5.54 -31.62 -30.07
C GLN A 91 4.95 -31.68 -31.50
N VAL A 92 3.69 -32.09 -31.66
CA VAL A 92 3.06 -32.17 -33.00
C VAL A 92 2.85 -30.77 -33.59
N LEU A 93 2.42 -29.80 -32.78
CA LEU A 93 2.27 -28.42 -33.21
C LEU A 93 3.62 -27.83 -33.67
N SER A 94 4.72 -28.14 -32.98
CA SER A 94 6.05 -27.67 -33.35
C SER A 94 6.51 -28.19 -34.73
N VAL A 95 6.20 -29.44 -35.08
CA VAL A 95 6.53 -30.02 -36.41
C VAL A 95 5.79 -29.29 -37.54
N PHE A 96 4.52 -28.92 -37.32
CA PHE A 96 3.77 -28.11 -38.26
C PHE A 96 4.32 -26.68 -38.34
N LEU A 97 4.68 -26.10 -37.18
CA LEU A 97 5.26 -24.76 -37.06
C LEU A 97 6.67 -24.63 -37.68
N GLU A 98 7.47 -25.69 -37.69
CA GLU A 98 8.79 -25.73 -38.36
C GLU A 98 8.69 -25.83 -39.90
N GLY A 99 7.53 -26.20 -40.45
CA GLY A 99 7.25 -26.32 -41.88
C GLY A 99 7.00 -25.01 -42.65
N HIS A 100 7.13 -23.85 -42.02
CA HIS A 100 6.33 -22.65 -42.28
C HIS A 100 6.74 -21.74 -43.44
N GLU A 101 6.20 -22.00 -44.63
CA GLU A 101 5.87 -20.91 -45.58
C GLU A 101 4.42 -20.99 -46.11
N GLN A 102 3.74 -22.13 -45.98
CA GLN A 102 2.46 -22.41 -46.68
C GLN A 102 1.24 -22.59 -45.75
N LEU A 103 1.44 -22.55 -44.43
CA LEU A 103 0.37 -22.57 -43.42
C LEU A 103 -0.02 -21.12 -43.08
N THR A 104 -1.24 -20.72 -43.48
CA THR A 104 -1.78 -19.39 -43.16
C THR A 104 -2.87 -19.52 -42.10
N TRP A 105 -2.63 -18.89 -40.95
CA TRP A 105 -3.59 -18.83 -39.86
C TRP A 105 -4.58 -17.70 -40.14
N ASN A 106 -5.87 -18.03 -40.25
CA ASN A 106 -6.91 -17.00 -40.39
C ASN A 106 -7.35 -16.58 -38.98
N LEU A 107 -6.56 -15.72 -38.34
CA LEU A 107 -6.77 -15.22 -36.97
C LEU A 107 -7.81 -14.08 -36.92
N ASP A 108 -8.92 -14.21 -37.65
CA ASP A 108 -10.02 -13.23 -37.63
C ASP A 108 -10.93 -13.36 -36.39
N TYR A 109 -10.47 -14.02 -35.32
CA TYR A 109 -11.20 -14.15 -34.05
C TYR A 109 -10.54 -13.34 -32.94
N GLU A 110 -11.36 -12.55 -32.24
CA GLU A 110 -11.01 -11.77 -31.05
C GLU A 110 -10.47 -12.70 -29.95
N LEU A 111 -9.25 -12.44 -29.46
CA LEU A 111 -8.68 -13.12 -28.29
C LEU A 111 -9.40 -12.66 -27.02
N ASP A 112 -9.97 -13.59 -26.27
CA ASP A 112 -10.55 -13.29 -24.96
C ASP A 112 -9.47 -13.19 -23.84
N LEU A 113 -9.84 -12.56 -22.73
CA LEU A 113 -8.98 -12.34 -21.57
C LEU A 113 -8.45 -13.66 -20.97
N ILE A 114 -9.18 -14.76 -21.11
CA ILE A 114 -8.82 -16.10 -20.63
C ILE A 114 -7.66 -16.67 -21.47
N SER A 115 -7.65 -16.41 -22.78
CA SER A 115 -6.60 -16.82 -23.70
C SER A 115 -5.28 -16.06 -23.45
N ILE A 116 -5.34 -14.78 -23.07
CA ILE A 116 -4.17 -13.97 -22.68
C ILE A 116 -3.63 -14.40 -21.31
N TYR A 117 -4.51 -14.71 -20.37
CA TYR A 117 -4.18 -15.25 -19.05
C TYR A 117 -3.45 -16.61 -19.15
N ASN A 118 -3.93 -17.52 -19.99
CA ASN A 118 -3.29 -18.82 -20.19
C ASN A 118 -1.94 -18.74 -20.95
N PHE A 119 -1.76 -17.76 -21.83
CA PHE A 119 -0.48 -17.54 -22.53
C PHE A 119 0.59 -16.95 -21.61
N SER A 120 0.22 -15.97 -20.78
CA SER A 120 1.13 -15.38 -19.78
C SER A 120 1.55 -16.37 -18.68
N PHE A 121 0.63 -17.24 -18.23
CA PHE A 121 0.90 -18.31 -17.27
C PHE A 121 1.97 -19.32 -17.75
N ASN A 122 2.10 -19.53 -19.06
CA ASN A 122 3.03 -20.52 -19.61
C ASN A 122 4.40 -19.94 -19.98
N LEU A 123 4.55 -18.61 -20.11
CA LEU A 123 5.85 -17.95 -20.35
C LEU A 123 6.81 -18.07 -19.15
N GLU A 124 6.31 -18.01 -17.90
CA GLU A 124 7.13 -18.19 -16.67
C GLU A 124 7.67 -19.62 -16.48
N LYS A 125 6.98 -20.61 -17.06
CA LYS A 125 7.43 -22.02 -17.04
C LYS A 125 8.58 -22.27 -18.02
N ILE A 126 8.68 -21.42 -19.03
CA ILE A 126 9.61 -21.57 -20.14
C ILE A 126 10.83 -20.66 -19.94
N LEU A 127 10.67 -19.50 -19.31
CA LEU A 127 11.72 -18.50 -19.08
C LEU A 127 12.17 -18.43 -17.60
N ASP A 128 13.44 -18.10 -17.37
CA ASP A 128 14.04 -17.80 -16.08
C ASP A 128 13.82 -16.34 -15.67
N LEU A 129 14.20 -16.01 -14.43
CA LEU A 129 14.03 -14.68 -13.83
C LEU A 129 14.80 -13.58 -14.58
N ASN A 130 15.64 -13.94 -15.56
CA ASN A 130 16.35 -13.03 -16.46
C ASN A 130 15.80 -13.05 -17.89
N GLY A 131 14.69 -13.74 -18.16
CA GLY A 131 14.08 -13.87 -19.48
C GLY A 131 14.75 -14.91 -20.40
N ARG A 132 15.50 -15.89 -19.88
CA ARG A 132 16.18 -16.95 -20.67
C ARG A 132 15.49 -18.31 -20.53
N PHE A 133 15.46 -19.12 -21.58
CA PHE A 133 14.79 -20.43 -21.53
C PHE A 133 15.43 -21.40 -20.51
N LYS A 134 14.63 -22.00 -19.62
CA LYS A 134 15.07 -23.03 -18.67
C LYS A 134 15.33 -24.35 -19.44
N ARG A 135 16.60 -24.74 -19.64
CA ARG A 135 17.10 -25.88 -20.49
C ARG A 135 16.26 -27.18 -20.39
N SER A 136 16.00 -27.97 -21.45
CA SER A 136 16.98 -28.67 -22.32
C SER A 136 16.41 -29.07 -23.69
N GLY A 137 17.23 -28.98 -24.76
CA GLY A 137 17.02 -29.72 -26.02
C GLY A 137 16.98 -28.91 -27.32
N PHE A 138 16.73 -27.60 -27.26
CA PHE A 138 16.66 -26.75 -28.45
C PHE A 138 18.04 -26.17 -28.78
N SER A 139 18.69 -26.70 -29.82
CA SER A 139 20.02 -26.25 -30.25
C SER A 139 20.03 -25.02 -31.16
N ASP A 140 18.90 -24.31 -31.33
CA ASP A 140 18.87 -23.16 -32.25
C ASP A 140 18.07 -21.96 -31.68
N HIS A 141 18.66 -21.30 -30.67
CA HIS A 141 18.13 -20.09 -30.02
C HIS A 141 17.83 -18.93 -30.99
N ASN A 142 18.42 -18.91 -32.19
CA ASN A 142 18.27 -17.81 -33.15
C ASN A 142 17.00 -17.90 -34.02
N ARG A 143 16.20 -18.97 -33.92
CA ARG A 143 15.02 -19.18 -34.78
C ARG A 143 13.67 -19.04 -34.07
N VAL A 144 13.61 -19.18 -32.74
CA VAL A 144 12.35 -19.10 -31.98
C VAL A 144 11.98 -17.66 -31.59
N LEU A 145 12.99 -16.81 -31.32
CA LEU A 145 12.77 -15.41 -30.97
C LEU A 145 12.08 -14.60 -32.08
N PRO A 146 12.42 -14.76 -33.37
CA PRO A 146 11.67 -14.13 -34.46
C PRO A 146 10.22 -14.62 -34.58
N ILE A 147 9.90 -15.86 -34.17
CA ILE A 147 8.55 -16.41 -34.22
C ILE A 147 7.65 -15.75 -33.15
N CYS A 148 8.18 -15.56 -31.94
CA CYS A 148 7.49 -14.81 -30.89
C CYS A 148 7.34 -13.32 -31.27
N ILE A 149 8.36 -12.72 -31.90
CA ILE A 149 8.30 -11.33 -32.38
C ILE A 149 7.26 -11.18 -33.50
N ASN A 150 7.21 -12.09 -34.47
CA ASN A 150 6.26 -12.04 -35.59
C ASN A 150 4.81 -12.33 -35.14
N PHE A 151 4.63 -13.17 -34.10
CA PHE A 151 3.35 -13.37 -33.43
C PHE A 151 2.85 -12.08 -32.76
N VAL A 152 3.73 -11.36 -32.06
CA VAL A 152 3.42 -10.08 -31.39
C VAL A 152 3.21 -8.92 -32.38
N GLU A 153 4.01 -8.85 -33.45
CA GLU A 153 3.88 -7.82 -34.48
C GLU A 153 2.58 -7.96 -35.29
N LYS A 154 2.11 -9.20 -35.55
CA LYS A 154 0.87 -9.45 -36.30
C LYS A 154 -0.40 -9.30 -35.47
N THR A 155 -0.34 -9.44 -34.15
CA THR A 155 -1.51 -9.24 -33.26
C THR A 155 -1.69 -7.80 -32.78
N GLN A 156 -0.74 -6.89 -33.09
CA GLN A 156 -0.73 -5.48 -32.65
C GLN A 156 -1.07 -5.27 -31.16
N ALA A 157 -0.65 -6.19 -30.29
CA ALA A 157 -0.81 -6.04 -28.84
C ALA A 157 0.17 -4.97 -28.32
N PRO A 158 -0.28 -3.89 -27.66
CA PRO A 158 0.61 -2.77 -27.36
C PRO A 158 1.26 -2.89 -25.97
N TRP A 159 2.60 -2.80 -25.98
CA TRP A 159 3.59 -2.46 -24.92
C TRP A 159 3.93 -3.49 -23.85
N MET A 160 5.23 -3.90 -23.81
CA MET A 160 6.03 -3.97 -22.56
C MET A 160 7.46 -4.54 -22.61
N LEU A 161 8.08 -4.78 -23.77
CA LEU A 161 9.47 -5.23 -23.80
C LEU A 161 10.30 -4.27 -24.65
N LEU A 162 11.44 -3.86 -24.09
CA LEU A 162 12.56 -3.13 -24.72
C LEU A 162 12.55 -1.60 -24.62
N LYS A 163 12.64 -1.07 -23.39
CA LYS A 163 13.74 -0.19 -22.94
C LYS A 163 13.52 0.23 -21.49
N GLU A 164 14.37 -0.27 -20.60
CA GLU A 164 14.62 0.17 -19.21
C GLU A 164 13.39 0.40 -18.31
N GLY A 165 13.12 -0.56 -17.42
CA GLY A 165 12.08 -0.43 -16.38
C GLY A 165 11.38 -1.75 -16.01
N THR A 166 12.08 -2.88 -16.07
CA THR A 166 11.49 -4.23 -15.95
C THR A 166 10.81 -4.51 -14.60
N GLU A 167 11.25 -3.90 -13.49
CA GLU A 167 10.72 -4.19 -12.15
C GLU A 167 9.36 -3.53 -11.86
N GLU A 168 9.20 -2.25 -12.24
CA GLU A 168 7.99 -1.47 -11.96
C GLU A 168 6.77 -2.06 -12.68
N VAL A 169 7.00 -2.55 -13.88
CA VAL A 169 5.93 -3.06 -14.72
C VAL A 169 5.63 -4.54 -14.45
N LEU A 170 6.61 -5.34 -14.01
CA LEU A 170 6.35 -6.66 -13.40
C LEU A 170 5.56 -6.52 -12.09
N GLY A 171 5.83 -5.48 -11.29
CA GLY A 171 5.06 -5.16 -10.08
C GLY A 171 3.60 -4.82 -10.40
N GLN A 172 3.36 -3.97 -11.41
CA GLN A 172 1.99 -3.61 -11.83
C GLN A 172 1.23 -4.79 -12.46
N LEU A 173 1.90 -5.65 -13.22
CA LEU A 173 1.32 -6.87 -13.76
C LEU A 173 0.99 -7.91 -12.67
N GLN A 174 1.84 -8.02 -11.65
CA GLN A 174 1.59 -8.89 -10.49
C GLN A 174 0.38 -8.39 -9.68
N ILE A 175 0.27 -7.07 -9.46
CA ILE A 175 -0.89 -6.45 -8.80
C ILE A 175 -2.19 -6.72 -9.58
N LEU A 176 -2.15 -6.60 -10.91
CA LEU A 176 -3.30 -6.90 -11.78
C LEU A 176 -3.66 -8.40 -11.77
N LYS A 177 -2.65 -9.29 -11.78
CA LYS A 177 -2.80 -10.75 -11.68
C LYS A 177 -3.44 -11.16 -10.35
N ASP A 178 -3.04 -10.53 -9.25
CA ASP A 178 -3.56 -10.81 -7.92
C ASP A 178 -5.01 -10.33 -7.78
N PHE A 179 -5.32 -9.12 -8.28
CA PHE A 179 -6.68 -8.57 -8.31
C PHE A 179 -7.67 -9.43 -9.12
N LEU A 180 -7.26 -9.90 -10.30
CA LEU A 180 -8.10 -10.75 -11.15
C LEU A 180 -8.31 -12.14 -10.52
N SER A 181 -7.28 -12.71 -9.88
CA SER A 181 -7.36 -13.98 -9.15
C SER A 181 -8.29 -13.90 -7.92
N GLN A 182 -8.29 -12.76 -7.23
CA GLN A 182 -9.16 -12.48 -6.08
C GLN A 182 -10.64 -12.41 -6.46
N ARG A 183 -11.00 -11.71 -7.55
CA ARG A 183 -12.39 -11.66 -8.05
C ARG A 183 -12.91 -13.06 -8.36
N LEU A 184 -12.13 -13.86 -9.08
CA LEU A 184 -12.46 -15.25 -9.41
C LEU A 184 -12.59 -16.16 -8.18
N SER A 185 -11.79 -15.92 -7.13
CA SER A 185 -11.86 -16.68 -5.87
C SER A 185 -13.07 -16.28 -5.00
N SER A 186 -13.42 -14.98 -4.99
CA SER A 186 -14.55 -14.44 -4.20
C SER A 186 -15.91 -14.87 -4.74
N GLU A 187 -16.05 -14.97 -6.07
CA GLU A 187 -17.25 -15.52 -6.71
C GLU A 187 -17.38 -17.04 -6.49
N ARG A 188 -16.25 -17.77 -6.38
CA ARG A 188 -16.25 -19.20 -6.00
C ARG A 188 -16.59 -19.44 -4.53
N ALA A 189 -16.19 -18.55 -3.62
CA ALA A 189 -16.41 -18.69 -2.17
C ALA A 189 -17.87 -18.49 -1.74
N HIS A 190 -18.68 -17.76 -2.51
CA HIS A 190 -20.12 -17.63 -2.27
C HIS A 190 -20.95 -18.87 -2.69
N LEU A 191 -20.33 -19.87 -3.33
CA LEU A 191 -21.02 -21.01 -3.94
C LEU A 191 -20.72 -22.36 -3.27
N THR A 192 -20.08 -22.40 -2.10
CA THR A 192 -19.70 -23.65 -1.42
C THR A 192 -20.88 -24.39 -0.74
N GLY A 193 -22.08 -24.30 -1.30
CA GLY A 193 -23.30 -24.91 -0.74
C GLY A 193 -24.17 -25.70 -1.71
N TYR A 194 -23.88 -25.75 -3.01
CA TYR A 194 -24.77 -26.39 -3.99
C TYR A 194 -24.04 -27.40 -4.88
N GLN A 195 -24.72 -28.51 -5.19
CA GLN A 195 -24.18 -29.65 -5.95
C GLN A 195 -24.07 -29.35 -7.45
N SER A 196 -23.31 -30.21 -8.16
CA SER A 196 -22.78 -30.07 -9.52
C SER A 196 -23.78 -29.98 -10.68
N SER A 197 -25.04 -29.60 -10.45
CA SER A 197 -26.05 -29.36 -11.48
C SER A 197 -26.45 -27.89 -11.66
N ASP A 198 -25.88 -26.97 -10.87
CA ASP A 198 -26.21 -25.54 -10.93
C ASP A 198 -25.24 -24.68 -11.78
N VAL A 199 -24.23 -25.28 -12.41
CA VAL A 199 -23.30 -24.59 -13.33
C VAL A 199 -24.04 -24.06 -14.57
N ASP A 200 -25.05 -24.79 -15.05
CA ASP A 200 -25.88 -24.39 -16.18
C ASP A 200 -26.83 -23.21 -15.84
N HIS A 201 -27.09 -22.95 -14.55
CA HIS A 201 -27.90 -21.81 -14.10
C HIS A 201 -27.08 -20.51 -14.01
N VAL A 202 -25.75 -20.61 -13.82
CA VAL A 202 -24.83 -19.45 -13.78
C VAL A 202 -24.62 -18.87 -15.18
N GLU A 203 -24.51 -19.71 -16.22
CA GLU A 203 -24.46 -19.22 -17.61
C GLU A 203 -25.76 -18.49 -18.00
N ALA A 204 -26.92 -18.98 -17.56
CA ALA A 204 -28.21 -18.36 -17.85
C ALA A 204 -28.41 -16.98 -17.16
N ILE A 205 -27.94 -16.81 -15.91
CA ILE A 205 -28.04 -15.54 -15.18
C ILE A 205 -27.02 -14.52 -15.71
N HIS A 206 -25.81 -14.95 -16.09
CA HIS A 206 -24.82 -14.08 -16.73
C HIS A 206 -25.31 -13.57 -18.10
N HIS A 207 -25.96 -14.44 -18.88
CA HIS A 207 -26.64 -14.06 -20.13
C HIS A 207 -27.81 -13.08 -19.92
N GLN A 208 -28.60 -13.18 -18.84
CA GLN A 208 -29.70 -12.24 -18.56
C GLN A 208 -29.22 -10.84 -18.17
N SER A 209 -28.11 -10.72 -17.44
CA SER A 209 -27.53 -9.41 -17.07
C SER A 209 -26.99 -8.60 -18.27
N LEU A 210 -26.73 -9.27 -19.39
CA LEU A 210 -26.21 -8.67 -20.63
C LEU A 210 -27.29 -8.36 -21.69
N ASN A 211 -28.58 -8.65 -21.41
CA ASN A 211 -29.68 -8.50 -22.37
C ASN A 211 -30.26 -7.08 -22.46
N GLY A 212 -29.73 -6.11 -21.70
CA GLY A 212 -30.14 -4.70 -21.80
C GLY A 212 -29.36 -3.85 -22.81
N ILE A 213 -28.30 -4.38 -23.43
CA ILE A 213 -27.40 -3.62 -24.31
C ILE A 213 -27.39 -4.26 -25.70
N SER A 214 -27.81 -3.50 -26.71
CA SER A 214 -27.85 -3.99 -28.09
C SER A 214 -26.46 -4.25 -28.67
N LEU A 215 -26.32 -5.32 -29.46
CA LEU A 215 -25.06 -5.81 -30.05
C LEU A 215 -24.17 -4.78 -30.79
N PRO A 216 -24.67 -3.68 -31.39
CA PRO A 216 -23.81 -2.67 -32.01
C PRO A 216 -22.88 -1.92 -31.04
N GLU A 217 -23.18 -1.87 -29.74
CA GLU A 217 -22.33 -1.21 -28.74
C GLU A 217 -21.28 -2.13 -28.10
N LYS A 218 -21.49 -3.46 -28.11
CA LYS A 218 -20.47 -4.45 -27.69
C LYS A 218 -19.22 -4.43 -28.58
N ARG A 219 -19.34 -3.96 -29.82
CA ARG A 219 -18.25 -3.94 -30.84
C ARG A 219 -17.31 -2.73 -30.78
N LYS A 220 -17.41 -1.85 -29.77
CA LYS A 220 -16.67 -0.57 -29.77
C LYS A 220 -15.66 -0.34 -28.64
N LEU A 221 -15.43 -1.29 -27.73
CA LEU A 221 -14.33 -1.16 -26.76
C LEU A 221 -13.11 -1.98 -27.19
N ASN A 222 -12.36 -1.45 -28.15
CA ASN A 222 -10.95 -1.82 -28.29
C ASN A 222 -10.11 -0.90 -27.38
N ILE A 223 -8.89 -1.33 -27.05
CA ILE A 223 -8.01 -0.61 -26.12
C ILE A 223 -7.70 0.82 -26.60
N ASN A 224 -7.69 1.05 -27.92
CA ASN A 224 -7.48 2.38 -28.52
C ASN A 224 -8.69 3.29 -28.31
N THR A 225 -9.93 2.77 -28.29
CA THR A 225 -11.13 3.51 -27.93
C THR A 225 -11.13 3.87 -26.44
N CYS A 226 -10.72 2.94 -25.57
CA CYS A 226 -10.56 3.22 -24.13
C CYS A 226 -9.52 4.31 -23.87
N LEU A 227 -8.36 4.24 -24.53
CA LEU A 227 -7.29 5.23 -24.41
C LEU A 227 -7.69 6.59 -25.00
N ALA A 228 -8.41 6.62 -26.13
CA ALA A 228 -8.92 7.86 -26.71
C ALA A 228 -10.00 8.53 -25.83
N LEU A 229 -10.84 7.73 -25.17
CA LEU A 229 -11.84 8.22 -24.22
C LEU A 229 -11.21 8.71 -22.91
N LEU A 230 -10.20 8.02 -22.37
CA LEU A 230 -9.39 8.47 -21.22
C LEU A 230 -8.64 9.79 -21.50
N LYS A 231 -8.11 9.94 -22.72
CA LYS A 231 -7.43 11.18 -23.14
C LYS A 231 -8.42 12.35 -23.25
N LYS A 232 -9.61 12.08 -23.78
CA LYS A 232 -10.72 13.04 -23.87
C LYS A 232 -11.31 13.39 -22.49
N GLU A 233 -11.26 12.46 -21.53
CA GLU A 233 -11.69 12.65 -20.13
C GLU A 233 -10.78 13.63 -19.36
N GLN A 234 -9.48 13.60 -19.67
CA GLN A 234 -8.49 14.53 -19.15
C GLN A 234 -8.68 15.96 -19.70
N GLU A 235 -9.34 16.10 -20.85
CA GLU A 235 -9.64 17.36 -21.53
C GLU A 235 -11.03 17.92 -21.15
N ASP A 236 -12.06 17.07 -21.00
CA ASP A 236 -13.47 17.49 -20.87
C ASP A 236 -14.09 17.34 -19.45
N GLY A 237 -13.41 16.69 -18.50
CA GLY A 237 -13.81 16.67 -17.08
C GLY A 237 -15.12 15.95 -16.71
N LYS A 238 -15.62 15.02 -17.55
CA LYS A 238 -16.79 14.17 -17.24
C LYS A 238 -16.46 12.67 -17.36
N SER A 239 -16.86 11.90 -16.35
CA SER A 239 -16.35 10.55 -16.06
C SER A 239 -16.91 9.41 -16.95
N PHE A 240 -16.03 8.73 -17.69
CA PHE A 240 -16.24 7.44 -18.38
C PHE A 240 -16.26 6.25 -17.41
N LEU A 241 -15.63 6.39 -16.23
CA LEU A 241 -15.60 5.40 -15.14
C LEU A 241 -16.98 5.01 -14.58
N TYR A 242 -18.05 5.72 -14.93
CA TYR A 242 -19.42 5.36 -14.54
C TYR A 242 -20.00 4.19 -15.36
N SER A 243 -19.41 3.85 -16.50
CA SER A 243 -19.93 2.81 -17.40
C SER A 243 -19.37 1.41 -17.16
N PHE A 244 -18.27 1.27 -16.38
CA PHE A 244 -17.62 -0.02 -16.08
C PHE A 244 -17.13 -0.10 -14.62
N PRO A 245 -17.97 -0.57 -13.68
CA PRO A 245 -17.69 -0.56 -12.24
C PRO A 245 -16.39 -1.26 -11.81
N PHE A 246 -15.98 -2.34 -12.51
CA PHE A 246 -14.80 -3.12 -12.12
C PHE A 246 -13.45 -2.40 -12.36
N LEU A 247 -13.36 -1.55 -13.38
CA LEU A 247 -12.17 -0.73 -13.65
C LEU A 247 -12.04 0.41 -12.64
N LYS A 248 -13.18 0.95 -12.19
CA LYS A 248 -13.23 1.92 -11.10
C LYS A 248 -12.77 1.28 -9.79
N ASP A 249 -13.21 0.07 -9.47
CA ASP A 249 -12.76 -0.65 -8.27
C ASP A 249 -11.25 -0.96 -8.30
N PHE A 250 -10.71 -1.35 -9.46
CA PHE A 250 -9.27 -1.57 -9.66
C PHE A 250 -8.48 -0.26 -9.54
N TRP A 251 -8.99 0.84 -10.10
CA TRP A 251 -8.31 2.13 -10.03
C TRP A 251 -8.41 2.76 -8.63
N ASP A 252 -9.53 2.57 -7.92
CA ASP A 252 -9.69 2.96 -6.51
C ASP A 252 -8.80 2.09 -5.59
N TYR A 253 -8.53 0.83 -5.95
CA TYR A 253 -7.56 -0.05 -5.28
C TYR A 253 -6.11 0.39 -5.53
N CYS A 254 -5.74 0.65 -6.79
CA CYS A 254 -4.43 1.20 -7.14
C CYS A 254 -4.20 2.59 -6.53
N ALA A 255 -5.24 3.43 -6.46
CA ALA A 255 -5.19 4.77 -5.86
C ALA A 255 -5.13 4.75 -4.32
N GLN A 256 -5.39 3.62 -3.66
CA GLN A 256 -5.13 3.44 -2.23
C GLN A 256 -3.63 3.34 -1.93
N PHE A 257 -2.83 2.94 -2.92
CA PHE A 257 -1.39 3.11 -2.95
C PHE A 257 -1.12 4.49 -3.55
N ASP A 258 -1.00 5.51 -2.70
CA ASP A 258 -0.65 6.90 -3.04
C ASP A 258 0.31 6.92 -4.24
N PRO A 259 0.07 7.67 -5.35
CA PRO A 259 0.95 7.69 -6.51
C PRO A 259 2.39 7.85 -6.03
N GLN A 260 3.13 6.75 -6.03
CA GLN A 260 4.39 6.69 -5.30
C GLN A 260 5.25 7.81 -5.86
N ILE A 261 5.75 8.67 -4.96
CA ILE A 261 6.68 9.72 -5.36
C ILE A 261 7.91 9.01 -5.91
N THR A 262 7.97 8.88 -7.23
CA THR A 262 9.05 8.14 -7.90
C THR A 262 10.35 8.91 -7.80
N GLU A 263 11.49 8.23 -7.95
CA GLU A 263 12.79 8.87 -8.04
C GLU A 263 12.80 9.98 -9.11
N LYS A 264 12.14 9.72 -10.26
CA LYS A 264 11.98 10.70 -11.33
C LYS A 264 11.22 11.95 -10.86
N THR A 265 10.13 11.78 -10.10
CA THR A 265 9.38 12.89 -9.52
C THR A 265 10.24 13.66 -8.52
N LEU A 266 10.99 12.98 -7.64
CA LEU A 266 11.89 13.63 -6.67
C LEU A 266 12.96 14.47 -7.36
N VAL A 267 13.60 13.93 -8.41
CA VAL A 267 14.60 14.65 -9.21
C VAL A 267 13.97 15.86 -9.91
N ALA A 268 12.81 15.69 -10.53
CA ALA A 268 12.09 16.79 -11.19
C ALA A 268 11.71 17.90 -10.20
N THR A 269 11.15 17.54 -9.04
CA THR A 269 10.83 18.47 -7.96
C THR A 269 12.09 19.19 -7.47
N LYS A 270 13.18 18.47 -7.19
CA LYS A 270 14.46 19.08 -6.77
C LYS A 270 14.94 20.12 -7.78
N ASN A 271 14.94 19.77 -9.06
CA ASN A 271 15.32 20.69 -10.13
C ASN A 271 14.41 21.91 -10.21
N GLN A 272 13.10 21.73 -10.05
CA GLN A 272 12.13 22.83 -10.03
C GLN A 272 12.32 23.77 -8.84
N LEU A 273 12.53 23.23 -7.63
CA LEU A 273 12.81 24.03 -6.43
C LEU A 273 14.12 24.82 -6.58
N ASN A 274 15.16 24.19 -7.13
CA ASN A 274 16.47 24.80 -7.34
C ASN A 274 16.44 26.00 -8.32
N LYS A 275 15.44 26.09 -9.19
CA LYS A 275 15.22 27.27 -10.05
C LYS A 275 14.85 28.52 -9.24
N VAL A 276 14.23 28.35 -8.07
CA VAL A 276 13.95 29.45 -7.13
C VAL A 276 15.19 29.72 -6.29
N SER A 277 15.69 28.70 -5.59
CA SER A 277 16.99 28.72 -4.91
C SER A 277 17.41 27.30 -4.51
N PRO A 278 18.71 27.04 -4.25
CA PRO A 278 19.19 25.73 -3.79
C PRO A 278 18.57 25.24 -2.47
N THR A 279 18.00 26.16 -1.68
CA THR A 279 17.48 25.91 -0.32
C THR A 279 15.96 25.98 -0.23
N PHE A 280 15.27 26.23 -1.35
CA PHE A 280 13.82 26.38 -1.37
C PHE A 280 13.09 25.06 -1.02
N CYS A 281 12.01 25.16 -0.27
CA CYS A 281 11.24 24.01 0.22
C CYS A 281 9.76 24.38 0.31
N LEU A 282 8.88 23.77 -0.49
CA LEU A 282 7.45 24.09 -0.47
C LEU A 282 6.79 23.72 0.86
N ALA A 283 7.25 22.66 1.52
CA ALA A 283 6.72 22.23 2.82
C ALA A 283 6.78 23.33 3.90
N LYS A 284 7.70 24.31 3.78
CA LYS A 284 7.74 25.47 4.70
C LYS A 284 6.51 26.38 4.62
N TRP A 285 5.79 26.33 3.50
CA TRP A 285 4.55 27.07 3.25
C TRP A 285 3.32 26.17 3.33
N THR A 286 3.41 24.93 2.84
CA THR A 286 2.22 24.09 2.69
C THR A 286 1.96 23.20 3.90
N THR A 287 2.84 23.19 4.91
CA THR A 287 2.69 22.32 6.08
C THR A 287 2.83 23.13 7.37
N THR A 288 2.06 22.74 8.38
CA THR A 288 2.18 23.29 9.73
C THR A 288 1.78 22.26 10.77
N THR A 289 2.50 22.25 11.88
CA THR A 289 2.09 21.56 13.09
C THR A 289 1.80 22.61 14.16
N LEU A 290 0.65 22.49 14.81
CA LEU A 290 0.14 23.41 15.80
C LEU A 290 -0.03 22.69 17.15
N HIS A 291 0.66 23.18 18.16
CA HIS A 291 0.59 22.70 19.53
C HIS A 291 -0.15 23.77 20.33
N LEU A 292 -1.48 23.80 20.22
CA LEU A 292 -2.27 24.91 20.75
C LEU A 292 -2.30 24.90 22.29
N GLU A 293 -2.21 23.72 22.90
CA GLU A 293 -2.09 23.56 24.35
C GLU A 293 -0.84 24.22 24.92
N SER A 294 0.21 24.39 24.11
CA SER A 294 1.43 25.08 24.48
C SER A 294 1.66 26.37 23.70
N GLY A 295 0.74 26.78 22.82
CA GLY A 295 0.89 27.97 21.97
C GLY A 295 2.14 27.95 21.08
N THR A 296 2.59 26.78 20.65
CA THR A 296 3.80 26.62 19.82
C THR A 296 3.47 26.05 18.44
N THR A 297 4.39 26.23 17.49
CA THR A 297 4.24 25.72 16.14
C THR A 297 5.59 25.44 15.48
N HIS A 298 5.58 24.68 14.39
CA HIS A 298 6.68 24.49 13.46
C HIS A 298 6.12 24.16 12.07
N SER A 299 6.94 24.24 11.02
CA SER A 299 6.47 24.05 9.62
C SER A 299 6.44 22.58 9.16
N CYS A 300 7.25 21.71 9.75
CA CYS A 300 7.23 20.26 9.51
C CYS A 300 7.83 19.56 10.73
N HIS A 301 7.80 18.23 10.83
CA HIS A 301 8.21 17.51 12.05
C HIS A 301 9.70 17.57 12.44
N HIS A 302 10.57 18.20 11.63
CA HIS A 302 12.02 18.25 11.91
C HIS A 302 12.48 19.50 12.69
N PRO A 303 12.09 20.74 12.31
CA PRO A 303 12.45 21.92 13.06
C PRO A 303 12.02 21.90 14.52
N PRO A 304 12.79 22.53 15.43
CA PRO A 304 12.34 22.80 16.78
C PRO A 304 11.06 23.63 16.77
N VAL A 305 10.25 23.42 17.81
CA VAL A 305 9.02 24.20 18.03
C VAL A 305 9.38 25.63 18.47
N HIS A 306 8.59 26.63 18.04
CA HIS A 306 8.71 28.01 18.51
C HIS A 306 7.35 28.56 18.96
N LYS A 307 7.37 29.55 19.85
CA LYS A 307 6.14 30.22 20.33
C LYS A 307 5.47 31.04 19.24
N ILE A 308 4.15 30.99 19.23
CA ILE A 308 3.30 31.86 18.41
C ILE A 308 3.07 33.17 19.20
N PRO A 309 3.47 34.35 18.69
CA PRO A 309 3.19 35.61 19.37
C PRO A 309 1.69 35.90 19.44
N THR A 310 1.17 36.20 20.63
CA THR A 310 -0.28 36.40 20.84
C THR A 310 -0.80 37.74 20.33
N GLN A 311 0.07 38.74 20.16
CA GLN A 311 -0.32 40.10 19.74
C GLN A 311 -0.94 40.10 18.34
N LYS A 312 -0.40 39.30 17.41
CA LYS A 312 -0.87 39.25 16.02
C LYS A 312 -2.14 38.42 15.80
N LEU A 313 -2.53 37.60 16.78
CA LEU A 313 -3.68 36.71 16.64
C LEU A 313 -5.02 37.45 16.60
N ASP A 314 -5.10 38.63 17.24
CA ASP A 314 -6.32 39.45 17.22
C ASP A 314 -6.55 40.12 15.86
N GLU A 315 -5.46 40.40 15.14
CA GLU A 315 -5.46 41.12 13.86
C GLU A 315 -5.50 40.17 12.66
N ASN A 316 -4.81 39.03 12.76
CA ASN A 316 -4.66 38.08 11.65
C ASN A 316 -4.60 36.64 12.17
N PHE A 317 -5.71 35.90 12.02
CA PHE A 317 -5.80 34.50 12.46
C PHE A 317 -4.84 33.55 11.72
N SER A 318 -4.40 33.90 10.50
CA SER A 318 -3.41 33.11 9.75
C SER A 318 -2.02 33.14 10.40
N SER A 319 -1.78 34.04 11.37
CA SER A 319 -0.53 34.12 12.12
C SER A 319 -0.22 32.89 12.96
N LEU A 320 -1.20 31.99 13.19
CA LEU A 320 -0.95 30.62 13.68
C LEU A 320 0.05 29.86 12.78
N HIS A 321 -0.04 30.06 11.46
CA HIS A 321 0.87 29.50 10.47
C HIS A 321 1.93 30.49 10.00
N ASN A 322 1.53 31.73 9.73
CA ASN A 322 2.37 32.79 9.15
C ASN A 322 3.05 33.65 10.22
N THR A 323 3.68 33.02 11.21
CA THR A 323 4.47 33.73 12.23
C THR A 323 5.64 34.49 11.61
N ASP A 324 6.05 35.61 12.19
CA ASP A 324 7.23 36.38 11.75
C ASP A 324 8.49 35.53 11.68
N TYR A 325 8.65 34.62 12.64
CA TYR A 325 9.74 33.65 12.66
C TYR A 325 9.75 32.78 11.41
N LYS A 326 8.63 32.10 11.07
CA LYS A 326 8.52 31.28 9.85
C LYS A 326 8.75 32.11 8.58
N ILE A 327 8.20 33.33 8.51
CA ILE A 327 8.40 34.23 7.36
C ILE A 327 9.89 34.60 7.20
N LYS A 328 10.62 34.82 8.30
CA LYS A 328 12.06 35.04 8.26
C LYS A 328 12.82 33.83 7.70
N GLN A 329 12.46 32.62 8.09
CA GLN A 329 13.09 31.40 7.57
C GLN A 329 12.79 31.19 6.08
N ARG A 330 11.56 31.48 5.65
CA ARG A 330 11.16 31.50 4.23
C ARG A 330 11.98 32.51 3.41
N LYS A 331 12.21 33.72 3.94
CA LYS A 331 13.09 34.74 3.32
C LYS A 331 14.52 34.23 3.17
N MET A 332 15.08 33.58 4.19
CA MET A 332 16.40 32.97 4.10
C MET A 332 16.44 31.92 2.98
N MET A 333 15.45 31.04 2.92
CA MET A 333 15.39 30.02 1.87
C MET A 333 15.27 30.60 0.47
N ILE A 334 14.45 31.64 0.24
CA ILE A 334 14.38 32.32 -1.07
C ILE A 334 15.72 32.95 -1.45
N GLN A 335 16.47 33.47 -0.47
CA GLN A 335 17.81 34.05 -0.68
C GLN A 335 18.93 33.00 -0.86
N GLY A 336 18.59 31.70 -0.94
CA GLY A 336 19.57 30.63 -1.06
C GLY A 336 20.33 30.30 0.22
N LYS A 337 19.87 30.81 1.38
CA LYS A 337 20.47 30.53 2.69
C LYS A 337 19.75 29.38 3.37
N ARG A 338 20.51 28.47 3.98
CA ARG A 338 20.00 27.33 4.75
C ARG A 338 19.60 27.77 6.17
N PRO A 339 18.31 27.70 6.57
CA PRO A 339 17.92 27.85 7.97
C PRO A 339 18.53 26.76 8.85
N SER A 340 19.14 27.15 9.97
CA SER A 340 19.77 26.19 10.91
C SER A 340 18.77 25.17 11.47
N GLU A 341 17.51 25.57 11.62
CA GLU A 341 16.41 24.71 12.08
C GLU A 341 16.01 23.57 11.11
N CYS A 342 16.63 23.49 9.93
CA CYS A 342 16.36 22.44 8.94
C CYS A 342 17.57 21.51 8.76
N ASP A 343 18.45 21.45 9.75
CA ASP A 343 19.67 20.64 9.80
C ASP A 343 19.44 19.17 9.43
N TYR A 344 18.32 18.56 9.83
CA TYR A 344 17.97 17.20 9.43
C TYR A 344 18.04 17.01 7.90
N CYS A 345 17.47 17.94 7.13
CA CYS A 345 17.50 17.86 5.67
C CYS A 345 18.88 18.20 5.10
N TRP A 346 19.58 19.16 5.71
CA TRP A 346 20.94 19.55 5.27
C TRP A 346 21.94 18.44 5.50
N ASN A 347 21.85 17.73 6.62
CA ASN A 347 22.71 16.60 6.94
C ASN A 347 22.57 15.46 5.91
N ILE A 348 21.38 15.26 5.34
CA ILE A 348 21.16 14.28 4.25
C ILE A 348 21.70 14.81 2.92
N GLU A 349 21.46 16.08 2.59
CA GLU A 349 21.92 16.67 1.32
C GLU A 349 23.41 16.93 1.23
N ASP A 350 24.09 17.03 2.37
CA ASP A 350 25.55 17.21 2.45
C ASP A 350 26.30 15.86 2.45
N LEU A 351 25.58 14.73 2.38
CA LEU A 351 26.19 13.43 2.14
C LEU A 351 26.75 13.36 0.71
N LYS A 352 27.81 12.55 0.54
CA LYS A 352 28.41 12.31 -0.78
C LYS A 352 27.54 11.44 -1.69
N SER A 353 26.63 10.66 -1.11
CA SER A 353 25.56 9.97 -1.83
C SER A 353 24.50 11.00 -2.20
N ASN A 354 23.99 10.98 -3.43
CA ASN A 354 22.97 11.91 -3.95
C ASN A 354 21.58 11.69 -3.33
N GLU A 355 21.52 11.42 -2.02
CA GLU A 355 20.30 11.12 -1.26
C GLU A 355 19.29 12.27 -1.32
N VAL A 356 18.02 11.89 -1.27
CA VAL A 356 16.91 12.84 -1.31
C VAL A 356 16.43 13.10 0.12
N SER A 357 16.48 14.36 0.55
CA SER A 357 15.99 14.74 1.87
C SER A 357 14.46 14.85 1.94
N ASP A 358 13.94 14.82 3.16
CA ASP A 358 12.54 15.08 3.49
C ASP A 358 11.98 16.36 2.88
N ARG A 359 12.80 17.43 2.71
CA ARG A 359 12.28 18.66 2.11
C ARG A 359 11.88 18.48 0.65
N ILE A 360 12.58 17.62 -0.09
CA ILE A 360 12.25 17.30 -1.48
C ILE A 360 11.05 16.38 -1.51
N ILE A 361 11.05 15.31 -0.70
CA ILE A 361 9.95 14.34 -0.61
C ILE A 361 8.63 15.04 -0.26
N LYS A 362 8.62 15.88 0.78
CA LYS A 362 7.41 16.62 1.19
C LYS A 362 6.97 17.68 0.19
N SER A 363 7.92 18.29 -0.53
CA SER A 363 7.59 19.25 -1.60
C SER A 363 7.08 18.56 -2.87
N ALA A 364 7.43 17.29 -3.08
CA ALA A 364 6.96 16.49 -4.21
C ALA A 364 5.53 15.96 -4.01
N ALA A 365 5.01 16.00 -2.78
CA ALA A 365 3.63 15.65 -2.50
C ALA A 365 2.68 16.52 -3.37
N PRO A 366 1.67 15.93 -4.05
CA PRO A 366 0.83 16.67 -5.01
C PRO A 366 0.19 17.94 -4.42
N TYR A 367 -0.30 17.87 -3.19
CA TYR A 367 -0.89 19.02 -2.50
C TYR A 367 0.12 20.16 -2.26
N SER A 368 1.40 19.84 -2.15
CA SER A 368 2.48 20.82 -1.95
C SER A 368 2.96 21.36 -3.29
N LEU A 369 3.27 20.47 -4.23
CA LEU A 369 3.80 20.79 -5.55
C LEU A 369 2.86 21.69 -6.36
N ASN A 370 1.54 21.44 -6.28
CA ASN A 370 0.52 22.26 -6.95
C ASN A 370 0.47 23.71 -6.45
N GLN A 371 1.13 24.04 -5.34
CA GLN A 371 1.21 25.40 -4.80
C GLN A 371 2.46 26.16 -5.24
N PHE A 372 3.34 25.54 -6.04
CA PHE A 372 4.62 26.13 -6.43
C PHE A 372 4.48 27.53 -7.04
N GLU A 373 3.63 27.68 -8.06
CA GLU A 373 3.47 28.97 -8.74
C GLU A 373 2.88 30.06 -7.83
N THR A 374 1.85 29.71 -7.05
CA THR A 374 1.23 30.60 -6.07
C THR A 374 2.25 31.10 -5.05
N ILE A 375 3.07 30.20 -4.51
CA ILE A 375 4.08 30.53 -3.50
C ILE A 375 5.19 31.39 -4.13
N VAL A 376 5.72 31.02 -5.30
CA VAL A 376 6.81 31.78 -5.94
C VAL A 376 6.37 33.19 -6.32
N LYS A 377 5.10 33.38 -6.73
CA LYS A 377 4.56 34.70 -7.07
C LYS A 377 4.46 35.63 -5.86
N ASN A 378 4.17 35.09 -4.66
CA ASN A 378 4.07 35.90 -3.44
C ASN A 378 4.60 35.13 -2.20
N PRO A 379 5.93 34.91 -2.09
CA PRO A 379 6.51 33.96 -1.15
C PRO A 379 6.44 34.41 0.30
N TYR A 380 6.07 35.65 0.56
CA TYR A 380 5.96 36.21 1.91
C TYR A 380 4.54 36.58 2.29
N SER A 381 3.56 36.21 1.46
CA SER A 381 2.16 36.48 1.73
C SER A 381 1.72 35.84 3.04
N GLU A 382 1.15 36.64 3.93
CA GLU A 382 0.46 36.14 5.13
C GLU A 382 -0.88 35.47 4.77
N LYS A 383 -1.33 35.54 3.51
CA LYS A 383 -2.55 34.89 3.03
C LYS A 383 -2.35 33.45 2.55
N ILE A 384 -1.11 32.94 2.53
CA ILE A 384 -0.87 31.55 2.14
C ILE A 384 -1.31 30.65 3.30
N ASN A 385 -2.34 29.86 3.06
CA ASN A 385 -2.78 28.79 3.95
C ASN A 385 -1.92 27.53 3.75
N PRO A 386 -1.66 26.76 4.83
CA PRO A 386 -1.09 25.44 4.70
C PRO A 386 -2.11 24.48 4.10
N ARG A 387 -1.61 23.46 3.40
CA ARG A 387 -2.39 22.36 2.83
C ARG A 387 -2.44 21.16 3.77
N TYR A 388 -1.41 20.98 4.59
CA TYR A 388 -1.33 19.94 5.62
C TYR A 388 -1.24 20.60 6.99
N ILE A 389 -2.21 20.31 7.86
CA ILE A 389 -2.24 20.77 9.24
C ILE A 389 -2.22 19.56 10.16
N GLU A 390 -1.23 19.47 11.03
CA GLU A 390 -1.30 18.64 12.24
C GLU A 390 -1.61 19.54 13.43
N ILE A 391 -2.58 19.19 14.25
CA ILE A 391 -3.06 20.03 15.34
C ILE A 391 -3.29 19.24 16.61
N SER A 392 -2.72 19.74 17.71
CA SER A 392 -3.03 19.36 19.08
C SER A 392 -3.82 20.50 19.72
N PHE A 393 -5.06 20.23 20.13
CA PHE A 393 -5.90 21.21 20.82
C PHE A 393 -5.62 21.27 22.34
N SER A 394 -5.22 20.13 22.92
CA SER A 394 -5.14 19.93 24.36
C SER A 394 -4.15 18.81 24.71
N ASN A 395 -3.51 18.91 25.87
CA ASN A 395 -2.75 17.80 26.46
C ASN A 395 -3.62 16.89 27.35
N LYS A 396 -4.94 17.12 27.42
CA LYS A 396 -5.85 16.33 28.24
C LYS A 396 -5.80 14.87 27.80
N CYS A 397 -5.36 13.99 28.69
CA CYS A 397 -5.22 12.57 28.44
C CYS A 397 -5.44 11.79 29.73
N GLN A 398 -6.21 10.72 29.63
CA GLN A 398 -6.56 9.83 30.73
C GLN A 398 -5.49 8.76 31.00
N PHE A 399 -4.48 8.64 30.14
CA PHE A 399 -3.38 7.69 30.29
C PHE A 399 -2.08 8.36 30.68
N LYS A 400 -1.24 7.61 31.37
CA LYS A 400 0.13 8.00 31.74
C LYS A 400 1.17 7.00 31.21
N CYS A 401 1.24 6.83 29.89
CA CYS A 401 2.16 5.89 29.24
C CYS A 401 3.61 6.12 29.71
N SER A 402 4.36 5.04 29.98
CA SER A 402 5.64 5.06 30.68
C SER A 402 6.71 5.93 30.02
N TYR A 403 6.65 6.11 28.70
CA TYR A 403 7.58 6.91 27.91
C TYR A 403 7.03 8.31 27.55
N CYS A 404 5.82 8.64 27.98
CA CYS A 404 5.17 9.93 27.72
C CYS A 404 5.57 10.99 28.77
N SER A 405 4.99 12.18 28.70
CA SER A 405 5.23 13.27 29.66
C SER A 405 4.00 14.12 29.96
N ALA A 406 4.12 14.95 30.99
CA ALA A 406 3.13 15.94 31.39
C ALA A 406 2.84 17.00 30.32
N ASP A 407 3.72 17.15 29.32
CA ASP A 407 3.46 18.00 28.16
C ASP A 407 2.33 17.45 27.27
N TYR A 408 2.12 16.14 27.30
CA TYR A 408 1.17 15.44 26.43
C TYR A 408 0.09 14.68 27.22
N SER A 409 0.14 14.69 28.56
CA SER A 409 -0.87 14.05 29.38
C SER A 409 -1.13 14.80 30.68
N SER A 410 -2.36 15.26 30.85
CA SER A 410 -2.85 15.86 32.09
C SER A 410 -2.77 14.90 33.29
N THR A 411 -2.98 13.59 33.11
CA THR A 411 -2.85 12.62 34.21
C THR A 411 -1.39 12.36 34.60
N TRP A 412 -0.44 12.50 33.67
CA TRP A 412 0.98 12.58 34.02
C TRP A 412 1.26 13.82 34.88
N ALA A 413 0.76 14.99 34.49
CA ALA A 413 0.94 16.22 35.26
C ALA A 413 0.35 16.10 36.68
N GLU A 414 -0.83 15.49 36.83
CA GLU A 414 -1.44 15.21 38.12
C GLU A 414 -0.59 14.28 39.00
N GLU A 415 0.00 13.22 38.43
CA GLU A 415 0.92 12.32 39.16
C GLU A 415 2.14 13.08 39.68
N LEU A 416 2.74 13.94 38.85
CA LEU A 416 3.91 14.75 39.25
C LEU A 416 3.55 15.80 40.31
N ASN A 417 2.37 16.43 40.21
CA ASN A 417 1.90 17.36 41.23
C ASN A 417 1.69 16.68 42.59
N LYS A 418 1.27 15.41 42.59
CA LYS A 418 1.01 14.64 43.81
C LYS A 418 2.29 14.07 44.46
N PHE A 419 3.23 13.59 43.65
CA PHE A 419 4.39 12.83 44.14
C PHE A 419 5.75 13.49 43.88
N GLY A 420 5.78 14.63 43.19
CA GLY A 420 6.98 15.26 42.69
C GLY A 420 7.55 14.58 41.45
N ASN A 421 8.58 15.19 40.86
CA ASN A 421 9.29 14.65 39.71
C ASN A 421 9.90 13.27 40.02
N TYR A 422 9.96 12.40 39.01
CA TYR A 422 10.84 11.24 39.07
C TYR A 422 12.29 11.70 39.14
N GLN A 423 13.15 10.97 39.83
CA GLN A 423 14.58 11.31 39.90
C GLN A 423 15.27 11.24 38.53
N THR A 424 14.74 10.43 37.61
CA THR A 424 15.16 10.39 36.19
C THR A 424 14.70 11.60 35.38
N MET A 425 13.96 12.54 35.99
CA MET A 425 13.26 13.67 35.35
C MET A 425 12.27 13.25 34.24
N SER A 426 12.00 11.95 34.13
CA SER A 426 11.15 11.41 33.09
C SER A 426 9.69 11.77 33.32
N GLY A 427 9.03 12.09 32.21
CA GLY A 427 7.66 12.56 32.22
C GLY A 427 7.49 14.01 32.69
N ALA A 428 8.55 14.72 33.12
CA ALA A 428 8.46 16.11 33.54
C ALA A 428 7.92 17.00 32.41
N SER A 429 7.16 18.03 32.79
CA SER A 429 6.70 19.03 31.84
C SER A 429 7.86 19.95 31.46
N THR A 430 8.00 20.22 30.17
CA THR A 430 8.96 21.16 29.59
C THR A 430 8.28 22.44 29.09
N LYS A 431 6.94 22.50 29.14
CA LYS A 431 6.15 23.57 28.55
C LYS A 431 5.05 24.03 29.50
N GLU A 432 4.74 25.32 29.44
CA GLU A 432 3.51 25.83 30.03
C GLU A 432 2.31 25.34 29.23
N ILE A 433 1.33 24.77 29.93
CA ILE A 433 0.10 24.22 29.34
C ILE A 433 -1.06 25.18 29.59
N ILE A 434 -1.77 25.51 28.51
CA ILE A 434 -2.92 26.39 28.46
C ILE A 434 -4.17 25.52 28.26
N LYS A 435 -5.11 25.60 29.20
CA LYS A 435 -6.39 24.88 29.13
C LYS A 435 -7.23 25.36 27.96
N GLU A 436 -7.90 24.44 27.28
CA GLU A 436 -8.61 24.67 26.02
C GLU A 436 -9.69 25.76 26.13
N GLU A 437 -10.41 25.83 27.25
CA GLU A 437 -11.57 26.73 27.43
C GLU A 437 -11.18 28.21 27.32
N ASP A 438 -10.03 28.59 27.89
CA ASP A 438 -9.51 29.96 27.89
C ASP A 438 -8.40 30.16 26.83
N ASN A 439 -8.24 29.21 25.92
CA ASN A 439 -7.10 29.19 25.01
C ASN A 439 -7.33 30.10 23.79
N LYS A 440 -6.67 31.28 23.80
CA LYS A 440 -6.69 32.22 22.68
C LYS A 440 -6.26 31.60 21.34
N TYR A 441 -5.33 30.64 21.34
CA TYR A 441 -4.90 29.97 20.10
C TYR A 441 -6.00 29.08 19.52
N VAL A 442 -6.75 28.37 20.37
CA VAL A 442 -7.91 27.56 19.98
C VAL A 442 -9.04 28.45 19.46
N GLN A 443 -9.34 29.55 20.16
CA GLN A 443 -10.31 30.54 19.70
C GLN A 443 -9.92 31.13 18.33
N THR A 444 -8.63 31.40 18.12
CA THR A 444 -8.10 31.90 16.84
C THR A 444 -8.18 30.85 15.74
N PHE A 445 -7.90 29.58 16.05
CA PHE A 445 -8.09 28.49 15.09
C PHE A 445 -9.55 28.42 14.63
N TRP A 446 -10.52 28.56 15.53
CA TRP A 446 -11.94 28.54 15.14
C TRP A 446 -12.36 29.74 14.29
N LYS A 447 -11.70 30.89 14.42
CA LYS A 447 -11.87 32.03 13.49
C LYS A 447 -11.22 31.74 12.13
N TRP A 448 -10.12 31.00 12.11
CA TRP A 448 -9.42 30.63 10.88
C TRP A 448 -10.12 29.50 10.11
N TRP A 449 -10.75 28.56 10.82
CA TRP A 449 -11.32 27.33 10.29
C TRP A 449 -12.17 27.53 9.01
N PRO A 450 -13.11 28.48 8.94
CA PRO A 450 -13.90 28.73 7.72
C PRO A 450 -13.02 29.07 6.50
N HIS A 451 -11.92 29.79 6.70
CA HIS A 451 -10.99 30.18 5.64
C HIS A 451 -10.00 29.07 5.26
N LEU A 452 -9.83 28.06 6.11
CA LEU A 452 -8.99 26.91 5.83
C LEU A 452 -9.70 25.90 4.92
N LYS A 453 -11.02 25.82 4.98
CA LYS A 453 -11.81 24.79 4.29
C LYS A 453 -11.59 24.79 2.78
N ASP A 454 -11.39 25.97 2.19
CA ASP A 454 -11.14 26.13 0.76
C ASP A 454 -9.76 25.60 0.33
N ASP A 455 -8.82 25.51 1.27
CA ASP A 455 -7.42 25.23 0.95
C ASP A 455 -6.88 23.90 1.48
N ILE A 456 -7.46 23.38 2.56
CA ILE A 456 -6.90 22.25 3.29
C ILE A 456 -6.99 20.95 2.49
N HIS A 457 -5.87 20.23 2.41
CA HIS A 457 -5.79 18.88 1.84
C HIS A 457 -5.77 17.82 2.94
N THR A 458 -5.06 18.05 4.05
CA THR A 458 -4.99 17.09 5.15
C THR A 458 -5.12 17.81 6.49
N LEU A 459 -6.05 17.33 7.31
CA LEU A 459 -6.14 17.69 8.72
C LEU A 459 -5.85 16.45 9.57
N ARG A 460 -4.80 16.52 10.39
CA ARG A 460 -4.46 15.50 11.37
C ARG A 460 -4.66 16.04 12.79
N ILE A 461 -5.55 15.43 13.55
CA ILE A 461 -5.81 15.78 14.95
C ILE A 461 -5.03 14.84 15.87
N THR A 462 -4.18 15.42 16.72
CA THR A 462 -3.34 14.74 17.72
C THR A 462 -3.49 15.44 19.08
N GLY A 463 -2.54 15.25 20.00
CA GLY A 463 -2.49 15.90 21.30
C GLY A 463 -2.32 14.91 22.42
N GLY A 464 -3.00 15.14 23.54
CA GLY A 464 -3.18 14.14 24.58
C GLY A 464 -4.06 12.99 24.09
N GLU A 465 -5.33 13.01 24.47
CA GLU A 465 -6.35 12.15 23.87
C GLU A 465 -7.36 13.02 23.12
N PRO A 466 -7.34 13.02 21.77
CA PRO A 466 -8.25 13.85 20.97
C PRO A 466 -9.73 13.62 21.28
N LEU A 467 -10.14 12.41 21.67
CA LEU A 467 -11.52 12.14 22.06
C LEU A 467 -11.92 12.75 23.42
N LEU A 468 -11.02 13.41 24.14
CA LEU A 468 -11.32 14.21 25.33
C LEU A 468 -11.40 15.72 25.04
N SER A 469 -11.08 16.16 23.83
CA SER A 469 -11.12 17.56 23.41
C SER A 469 -12.45 17.91 22.74
N PRO A 470 -13.20 18.90 23.25
CA PRO A 470 -14.40 19.42 22.58
C PRO A 470 -14.13 19.89 21.15
N SER A 471 -12.96 20.46 20.87
CA SER A 471 -12.59 20.93 19.54
C SER A 471 -12.51 19.79 18.50
N THR A 472 -12.11 18.58 18.89
CA THR A 472 -12.12 17.41 17.99
C THR A 472 -13.55 17.12 17.49
N PHE A 473 -14.52 17.08 18.41
CA PHE A 473 -15.93 16.83 18.04
C PHE A 473 -16.50 17.97 17.21
N LYS A 474 -16.16 19.22 17.54
CA LYS A 474 -16.60 20.38 16.76
C LYS A 474 -16.05 20.36 15.32
N VAL A 475 -14.85 19.82 15.09
CA VAL A 475 -14.35 19.62 13.72
C VAL A 475 -15.24 18.63 12.98
N LEU A 476 -15.49 17.45 13.57
CA LEU A 476 -16.32 16.42 12.97
C LEU A 476 -17.75 16.91 12.69
N GLU A 477 -18.38 17.56 13.66
CA GLU A 477 -19.70 18.19 13.52
C GLU A 477 -19.70 19.21 12.36
N SER A 478 -18.68 20.06 12.27
CA SER A 478 -18.57 21.04 11.18
C SER A 478 -18.39 20.42 9.79
N LEU A 479 -17.82 19.21 9.70
CA LEU A 479 -17.68 18.46 8.44
C LEU A 479 -18.99 17.75 8.06
N VAL A 480 -19.79 17.36 9.04
CA VAL A 480 -21.15 16.83 8.83
C VAL A 480 -22.08 17.92 8.30
N GLU A 481 -21.89 19.16 8.77
CA GLU A 481 -22.65 20.35 8.34
C GLU A 481 -22.18 20.90 6.99
N GLU A 482 -20.86 21.07 6.82
CA GLU A 482 -20.25 21.67 5.62
C GLU A 482 -19.10 20.78 5.11
N PRO A 483 -19.39 19.89 4.14
CA PRO A 483 -18.42 19.00 3.50
C PRO A 483 -17.18 19.69 2.92
N ILE A 484 -16.03 19.02 3.02
CA ILE A 484 -14.77 19.34 2.33
C ILE A 484 -14.28 18.07 1.58
N PRO A 485 -14.91 17.69 0.46
CA PRO A 485 -14.76 16.35 -0.13
C PRO A 485 -13.35 15.98 -0.58
N ASN A 486 -12.46 16.96 -0.77
CA ASN A 486 -11.08 16.73 -1.20
C ASN A 486 -10.09 16.63 -0.02
N MET A 487 -10.53 16.89 1.21
CA MET A 487 -9.69 16.81 2.40
C MET A 487 -9.57 15.37 2.90
N SER A 488 -8.40 14.97 3.38
CA SER A 488 -8.20 13.76 4.18
C SER A 488 -8.17 14.13 5.67
N LEU A 489 -8.98 13.44 6.47
CA LEU A 489 -9.05 13.60 7.92
C LEU A 489 -8.33 12.43 8.60
N SER A 490 -7.35 12.75 9.44
CA SER A 490 -6.61 11.77 10.23
C SER A 490 -6.80 12.09 11.72
N ILE A 491 -7.14 11.10 12.54
CA ILE A 491 -7.34 11.30 13.99
C ILE A 491 -6.52 10.27 14.75
N ASN A 492 -5.66 10.74 15.65
CA ASN A 492 -4.95 9.90 16.60
C ASN A 492 -5.83 9.68 17.84
N THR A 493 -5.85 8.46 18.40
CA THR A 493 -6.56 8.18 19.65
C THR A 493 -5.98 6.93 20.31
N ASN A 494 -5.95 6.90 21.64
CA ASN A 494 -5.62 5.71 22.41
C ASN A 494 -6.82 4.74 22.55
N LEU A 495 -7.99 5.08 22.01
CA LEU A 495 -9.27 4.34 22.09
C LEU A 495 -9.73 3.98 23.51
N GLY A 496 -9.17 4.61 24.54
CA GLY A 496 -9.53 4.40 25.93
C GLY A 496 -10.40 5.51 26.52
N ALA A 497 -10.98 6.38 25.70
CA ALA A 497 -11.86 7.44 26.17
C ALA A 497 -13.16 6.85 26.76
N PRO A 498 -13.93 7.60 27.57
CA PRO A 498 -15.22 7.14 28.07
C PRO A 498 -16.15 6.63 26.95
N PRO A 499 -16.94 5.56 27.18
CA PRO A 499 -17.76 4.92 26.14
C PRO A 499 -18.65 5.90 25.36
N VAL A 500 -19.27 6.87 26.04
CA VAL A 500 -20.12 7.88 25.41
C VAL A 500 -19.35 8.72 24.36
N LEU A 501 -18.08 9.01 24.60
CA LEU A 501 -17.25 9.79 23.67
C LEU A 501 -16.74 8.94 22.51
N VAL A 502 -16.41 7.68 22.76
CA VAL A 502 -16.06 6.72 21.70
C VAL A 502 -17.26 6.49 20.77
N ASP A 503 -18.45 6.33 21.33
CA ASP A 503 -19.68 6.12 20.57
C ASP A 503 -20.03 7.35 19.74
N LYS A 504 -20.00 8.54 20.34
CA LYS A 504 -20.16 9.81 19.63
C LYS A 504 -19.15 9.96 18.49
N PHE A 505 -17.90 9.59 18.72
CA PHE A 505 -16.85 9.63 17.70
C PHE A 505 -17.16 8.71 16.52
N ILE A 506 -17.54 7.46 16.81
CA ILE A 506 -17.89 6.47 15.78
C ILE A 506 -19.10 6.94 14.96
N ASP A 507 -20.13 7.46 15.60
CA ASP A 507 -21.34 7.96 14.93
C ASP A 507 -21.02 9.14 14.01
N LEU A 508 -20.23 10.11 14.48
CA LEU A 508 -19.79 11.23 13.64
C LEU A 508 -18.90 10.79 12.49
N CYS A 509 -17.98 9.85 12.70
CA CYS A 509 -17.18 9.27 11.61
C CYS A 509 -18.05 8.56 10.57
N ARG A 510 -19.11 7.86 11.01
CA ARG A 510 -20.09 7.24 10.11
C ARG A 510 -20.82 8.29 9.29
N GLU A 511 -21.30 9.37 9.91
CA GLU A 511 -21.99 10.46 9.20
C GLU A 511 -21.06 11.17 8.20
N VAL A 512 -19.83 11.49 8.60
CA VAL A 512 -18.81 12.09 7.72
C VAL A 512 -18.54 11.19 6.51
N TYR A 513 -18.47 9.88 6.72
CA TYR A 513 -18.27 8.90 5.65
C TYR A 513 -19.49 8.79 4.72
N GLU A 514 -20.69 8.62 5.27
CA GLU A 514 -21.94 8.45 4.50
C GLU A 514 -22.26 9.68 3.65
N LYS A 515 -22.03 10.88 4.17
CA LYS A 515 -22.19 12.14 3.44
C LYS A 515 -21.06 12.43 2.45
N LYS A 516 -20.00 11.61 2.44
CA LYS A 516 -18.76 11.88 1.68
C LYS A 516 -18.21 13.27 1.99
N SER A 517 -18.27 13.65 3.27
CA SER A 517 -17.85 14.97 3.73
C SER A 517 -16.35 15.21 3.56
N VAL A 518 -15.56 14.14 3.46
CA VAL A 518 -14.11 14.17 3.25
C VAL A 518 -13.71 13.05 2.29
N LYS A 519 -12.51 13.15 1.69
CA LYS A 519 -11.95 12.14 0.80
C LYS A 519 -11.71 10.82 1.53
N THR A 520 -11.08 10.91 2.70
CA THR A 520 -10.74 9.76 3.55
C THR A 520 -10.82 10.11 5.03
N VAL A 521 -11.21 9.13 5.84
CA VAL A 521 -11.08 9.16 7.30
C VAL A 521 -10.08 8.07 7.70
N GLU A 522 -9.04 8.47 8.42
CA GLU A 522 -7.98 7.61 8.90
C GLU A 522 -7.89 7.72 10.42
N VAL A 523 -7.85 6.58 11.12
CA VAL A 523 -7.76 6.54 12.58
C VAL A 523 -6.46 5.86 12.98
N PHE A 524 -5.62 6.60 13.70
CA PHE A 524 -4.35 6.12 14.22
C PHE A 524 -4.51 5.78 15.71
N THR A 525 -4.67 4.50 15.97
CA THR A 525 -4.82 3.92 17.31
C THR A 525 -3.45 3.63 17.94
N SER A 526 -3.37 3.37 19.24
CA SER A 526 -2.05 3.30 19.90
C SER A 526 -1.98 2.24 21.01
N ILE A 527 -1.24 1.16 20.75
CA ILE A 527 -0.94 0.06 21.68
C ILE A 527 0.46 -0.51 21.35
N ASP A 528 1.28 -0.83 22.37
CA ASP A 528 2.71 -1.15 22.16
C ASP A 528 3.11 -2.58 22.56
N ALA A 529 2.19 -3.35 23.13
CA ALA A 529 2.36 -4.72 23.61
C ALA A 529 0.98 -5.40 23.64
N PHE A 530 0.87 -6.60 24.21
CA PHE A 530 -0.41 -7.29 24.34
C PHE A 530 -0.77 -7.62 25.81
N GLY A 531 -2.06 -7.54 26.14
CA GLY A 531 -2.59 -7.94 27.44
C GLY A 531 -2.07 -7.08 28.60
N PRO A 532 -1.78 -7.66 29.78
CA PRO A 532 -1.31 -6.91 30.95
C PRO A 532 -0.05 -6.08 30.71
N ARG A 533 0.82 -6.50 29.79
CA ARG A 533 2.05 -5.77 29.43
C ARG A 533 1.73 -4.46 28.72
N ALA A 534 0.70 -4.45 27.88
CA ALA A 534 0.18 -3.24 27.25
C ALA A 534 -0.39 -2.28 28.29
N GLU A 535 -1.15 -2.78 29.27
CA GLU A 535 -1.72 -1.98 30.35
C GLU A 535 -0.64 -1.37 31.26
N TYR A 536 0.46 -2.10 31.49
CA TYR A 536 1.58 -1.60 32.27
C TYR A 536 2.31 -0.46 31.55
N ILE A 537 2.64 -0.65 30.26
CA ILE A 537 3.30 0.38 29.44
C ILE A 537 2.39 1.61 29.32
N ARG A 538 1.11 1.39 29.01
CA ARG A 538 0.10 2.44 28.84
C ARG A 538 -0.83 2.48 30.05
N HIS A 539 -0.30 2.85 31.21
CA HIS A 539 -1.10 2.86 32.44
C HIS A 539 -2.39 3.69 32.28
N GLY A 540 -3.52 3.02 32.54
CA GLY A 540 -4.88 3.50 32.28
C GLY A 540 -5.59 2.73 31.16
N LEU A 541 -4.83 2.13 30.23
CA LEU A 541 -5.35 1.26 29.18
C LEU A 541 -6.02 0.03 29.79
N LYS A 542 -7.13 -0.38 29.16
CA LYS A 542 -7.76 -1.69 29.33
C LYS A 542 -7.68 -2.43 28.01
N ASN A 543 -6.88 -3.50 27.96
CA ASN A 543 -6.53 -4.17 26.71
C ASN A 543 -7.79 -4.65 25.98
N GLU A 544 -8.71 -5.30 26.69
CA GLU A 544 -9.96 -5.80 26.10
C GLU A 544 -10.83 -4.65 25.58
N TYR A 545 -10.89 -3.54 26.33
CA TYR A 545 -11.68 -2.37 25.95
C TYR A 545 -11.15 -1.70 24.67
N PHE A 546 -9.82 -1.61 24.53
CA PHE A 546 -9.18 -1.12 23.31
C PHE A 546 -9.60 -1.93 22.08
N TRP A 547 -9.50 -3.26 22.17
CA TRP A 547 -9.86 -4.14 21.05
C TRP A 547 -11.36 -4.12 20.74
N GLN A 548 -12.22 -4.05 21.76
CA GLN A 548 -13.67 -3.89 21.57
C GLN A 548 -13.99 -2.60 20.81
N ASN A 549 -13.39 -1.48 21.21
CA ASN A 549 -13.60 -0.20 20.53
C ASN A 549 -13.04 -0.19 19.11
N LEU A 550 -11.87 -0.79 18.89
CA LEU A 550 -11.26 -0.91 17.56
C LEU A 550 -12.14 -1.74 16.62
N GLU A 551 -12.63 -2.88 17.08
CA GLU A 551 -13.52 -3.74 16.30
C GLU A 551 -14.87 -3.04 16.02
N LYS A 552 -15.45 -2.33 17.00
CA LYS A 552 -16.66 -1.51 16.82
C LYS A 552 -16.46 -0.41 15.78
N LEU A 553 -15.30 0.25 15.82
CA LEU A 553 -14.89 1.28 14.88
C LEU A 553 -14.78 0.72 13.45
N LEU A 554 -14.11 -0.43 13.27
CA LEU A 554 -14.02 -1.12 11.99
C LEU A 554 -15.41 -1.51 11.46
N GLN A 555 -16.26 -2.11 12.29
CA GLN A 555 -17.60 -2.55 11.86
C GLN A 555 -18.52 -1.40 11.46
N SER A 556 -18.33 -0.21 12.04
CA SER A 556 -19.24 0.92 11.87
C SER A 556 -19.03 1.74 10.59
N VAL A 557 -17.83 1.73 10.02
CA VAL A 557 -17.49 2.60 8.87
C VAL A 557 -16.76 1.78 7.81
N PRO A 558 -17.39 1.31 6.71
CA PRO A 558 -16.86 0.25 5.83
C PRO A 558 -15.50 0.49 5.12
N GLN A 559 -15.09 1.74 4.85
CA GLN A 559 -13.83 2.05 4.13
C GLN A 559 -12.85 2.89 4.94
N MET A 560 -13.11 3.10 6.23
CA MET A 560 -12.17 3.79 7.10
C MET A 560 -10.86 3.01 7.21
N LYS A 561 -9.73 3.71 7.14
CA LYS A 561 -8.42 3.10 7.36
C LYS A 561 -8.05 3.21 8.83
N VAL A 562 -7.71 2.09 9.45
CA VAL A 562 -7.32 2.06 10.86
C VAL A 562 -5.89 1.54 10.95
N TYR A 563 -5.07 2.27 11.70
CA TYR A 563 -3.67 1.96 11.92
C TYR A 563 -3.44 1.77 13.42
N ILE A 564 -2.65 0.76 13.82
CA ILE A 564 -2.02 0.73 15.14
C ILE A 564 -0.66 1.39 15.02
N MET A 565 -0.41 2.41 15.84
CA MET A 565 0.90 3.02 15.99
C MET A 565 1.55 2.53 17.29
N CYS A 566 2.56 1.67 17.15
CA CYS A 566 3.35 1.15 18.26
C CYS A 566 4.66 1.95 18.43
N THR A 567 4.91 2.39 19.66
CA THR A 567 6.23 2.87 20.08
C THR A 567 7.01 1.69 20.65
N PHE A 568 7.67 0.93 19.77
CA PHE A 568 8.36 -0.30 20.13
C PHE A 568 9.51 -0.01 21.08
N ASN A 569 9.44 -0.59 22.29
CA ASN A 569 10.37 -0.32 23.38
C ASN A 569 10.79 -1.63 24.08
N ALA A 570 11.64 -1.53 25.10
CA ALA A 570 12.15 -2.68 25.83
C ALA A 570 11.05 -3.57 26.44
N LEU A 571 9.90 -2.99 26.82
CA LEU A 571 8.77 -3.71 27.39
C LEU A 571 7.83 -4.31 26.34
N SER A 572 7.90 -3.85 25.08
CA SER A 572 7.13 -4.43 23.98
C SER A 572 7.58 -5.87 23.68
N ILE A 573 8.88 -6.13 23.82
CA ILE A 573 9.58 -7.27 23.20
C ILE A 573 8.99 -8.64 23.57
N THR A 574 8.51 -8.83 24.80
CA THR A 574 8.08 -10.15 25.29
C THR A 574 6.67 -10.54 24.88
N SER A 575 5.87 -9.61 24.35
CA SER A 575 4.47 -9.89 23.92
C SER A 575 4.09 -9.27 22.58
N PHE A 576 5.04 -8.68 21.87
CA PHE A 576 4.76 -8.06 20.58
C PHE A 576 4.31 -9.10 19.53
N LYS A 577 4.85 -10.31 19.55
CA LYS A 577 4.36 -11.41 18.70
C LYS A 577 2.88 -11.72 18.93
N ASP A 578 2.39 -11.62 20.16
CA ASP A 578 0.97 -11.82 20.47
C ASP A 578 0.10 -10.64 20.01
N LEU A 579 0.63 -9.42 20.08
CA LEU A 579 -0.01 -8.25 19.46
C LEU A 579 -0.17 -8.47 17.94
N LEU A 580 0.89 -8.94 17.25
CA LEU A 580 0.86 -9.24 15.82
C LEU A 580 -0.17 -10.35 15.49
N LYS A 581 -0.24 -11.42 16.29
CA LYS A 581 -1.28 -12.46 16.15
C LYS A 581 -2.69 -11.86 16.28
N LYS A 582 -2.91 -10.96 17.24
CA LYS A 582 -4.22 -10.32 17.43
C LYS A 582 -4.58 -9.40 16.26
N VAL A 583 -3.61 -8.70 15.67
CA VAL A 583 -3.82 -7.93 14.43
C VAL A 583 -4.29 -8.84 13.30
N MET A 584 -3.62 -9.97 13.10
CA MET A 584 -4.03 -10.97 12.09
C MET A 584 -5.43 -11.52 12.36
N GLU A 585 -5.75 -11.85 13.62
CA GLU A 585 -7.08 -12.30 14.02
C GLU A 585 -8.17 -11.27 13.67
N VAL A 586 -7.95 -9.99 13.95
CA VAL A 586 -8.90 -8.92 13.63
C VAL A 586 -9.04 -8.76 12.12
N ASN A 587 -7.93 -8.77 11.37
CA ASN A 587 -7.97 -8.70 9.90
C ASN A 587 -8.76 -9.86 9.29
N LEU A 588 -8.61 -11.08 9.82
CA LEU A 588 -9.38 -12.25 9.40
C LEU A 588 -10.88 -12.08 9.64
N ARG A 589 -11.28 -11.54 10.80
CA ARG A 589 -12.70 -11.38 11.17
C ARG A 589 -13.40 -10.22 10.48
N GLN A 590 -12.69 -9.11 10.27
CA GLN A 590 -13.25 -7.85 9.78
C GLN A 590 -13.09 -7.66 8.27
N ARG A 591 -12.68 -8.72 7.57
CA ARG A 591 -12.53 -8.73 6.11
C ARG A 591 -13.89 -8.53 5.44
N HIS A 592 -13.90 -7.68 4.42
CA HIS A 592 -15.08 -7.43 3.62
C HIS A 592 -14.68 -7.16 2.16
N ALA A 593 -15.58 -7.40 1.19
CA ALA A 593 -15.28 -7.19 -0.24
C ALA A 593 -14.80 -5.75 -0.58
N ARG A 594 -15.13 -4.78 0.28
CA ARG A 594 -14.73 -3.36 0.15
C ARG A 594 -13.54 -2.96 1.03
N ARG A 595 -13.00 -3.90 1.80
CA ARG A 595 -11.92 -3.69 2.78
C ARG A 595 -11.14 -4.98 2.95
N ILE A 596 -10.07 -5.08 2.17
CA ILE A 596 -9.19 -6.24 2.13
C ILE A 596 -8.21 -6.22 3.30
N PHE A 597 -7.73 -5.02 3.68
CA PHE A 597 -6.84 -4.80 4.82
C PHE A 597 -7.50 -3.87 5.86
N PRO A 598 -8.31 -4.41 6.79
CA PRO A 598 -9.00 -3.61 7.80
C PRO A 598 -8.10 -2.80 8.72
N LEU A 599 -7.01 -3.42 9.15
CA LEU A 599 -6.13 -2.91 10.19
C LEU A 599 -4.68 -3.11 9.75
N ASP A 600 -3.93 -2.01 9.73
CA ASP A 600 -2.48 -2.02 9.52
C ASP A 600 -1.76 -1.70 10.83
N ILE A 601 -0.50 -2.12 10.99
CA ILE A 601 0.29 -1.87 12.20
C ILE A 601 1.65 -1.26 11.86
N ASP A 602 1.84 0.00 12.21
CA ASP A 602 3.14 0.64 12.13
C ASP A 602 3.87 0.64 13.48
N PHE A 603 5.19 0.48 13.45
CA PHE A 603 6.04 0.52 14.64
C PHE A 603 7.35 1.26 14.37
N ALA A 604 7.70 2.14 15.32
CA ALA A 604 8.97 2.84 15.37
C ALA A 604 9.69 2.52 16.67
N TYR A 605 11.02 2.44 16.64
CA TYR A 605 11.80 2.26 17.86
C TYR A 605 11.71 3.51 18.75
N LEU A 606 11.57 3.29 20.06
CA LEU A 606 11.69 4.35 21.05
C LEU A 606 13.12 4.87 21.06
N ARG A 607 13.30 6.20 21.00
CA ARG A 607 14.61 6.86 21.15
C ARG A 607 14.82 7.43 22.56
N HIS A 608 13.80 8.05 23.11
CA HIS A 608 13.81 8.62 24.46
C HIS A 608 12.53 8.24 25.21
N PRO A 609 12.59 7.97 26.52
CA PRO A 609 13.80 7.95 27.34
C PRO A 609 14.70 6.74 27.04
N GLU A 610 16.01 6.95 27.08
CA GLU A 610 17.01 5.95 26.68
C GLU A 610 16.93 4.65 27.50
N TYR A 611 16.59 4.77 28.78
CA TYR A 611 16.49 3.61 29.66
C TYR A 611 15.33 2.67 29.31
N GLN A 612 14.33 3.09 28.51
CA GLN A 612 13.25 2.21 28.05
C GLN A 612 13.50 1.64 26.64
N THR A 613 14.64 1.94 26.03
CA THR A 613 14.95 1.48 24.67
C THR A 613 15.42 0.03 24.65
N VAL A 614 15.29 -0.67 23.52
CA VAL A 614 15.79 -2.05 23.40
C VAL A 614 17.29 -2.19 23.66
N LYS A 615 18.05 -1.09 23.59
CA LYS A 615 19.50 -1.03 23.88
C LYS A 615 19.86 -1.38 25.32
N VAL A 616 18.94 -1.22 26.28
CA VAL A 616 19.24 -1.59 27.67
C VAL A 616 19.16 -3.09 27.92
N LEU A 617 18.47 -3.82 27.05
CA LEU A 617 18.25 -5.25 27.20
C LEU A 617 19.54 -6.03 26.98
N PRO A 618 19.79 -7.09 27.76
CA PRO A 618 20.82 -8.08 27.50
C PRO A 618 20.67 -8.80 26.14
N SER A 619 21.74 -9.45 25.68
CA SER A 619 21.78 -10.12 24.37
C SER A 619 20.80 -11.28 24.22
N GLU A 620 20.42 -11.95 25.31
CA GLU A 620 19.43 -13.03 25.30
C GLU A 620 18.05 -12.58 24.79
N TYR A 621 17.72 -11.30 24.88
CA TYR A 621 16.48 -10.75 24.34
C TYR A 621 16.47 -10.66 22.81
N GLN A 622 17.62 -10.84 22.13
CA GLN A 622 17.69 -10.91 20.67
C GLN A 622 16.84 -12.06 20.12
N GLY A 623 16.73 -13.18 20.86
CA GLY A 623 15.88 -14.32 20.47
C GLY A 623 14.41 -13.92 20.30
N TYR A 624 13.88 -13.05 21.17
CA TYR A 624 12.51 -12.54 21.01
C TYR A 624 12.34 -11.71 19.74
N LEU A 625 13.33 -10.87 19.39
CA LEU A 625 13.27 -10.10 18.14
C LEU A 625 13.41 -11.00 16.92
N GLU A 626 14.26 -12.02 16.97
CA GLU A 626 14.38 -13.04 15.92
C GLU A 626 13.05 -13.77 15.72
N ASP A 627 12.38 -14.17 16.80
CA ASP A 627 11.06 -14.80 16.75
C ASP A 627 9.96 -13.88 16.19
N ILE A 628 10.04 -12.58 16.46
CA ILE A 628 9.12 -11.58 15.92
C ILE A 628 9.38 -11.38 14.42
N VAL A 629 10.63 -11.19 14.01
CA VAL A 629 11.01 -11.04 12.59
C VAL A 629 10.57 -12.27 11.81
N HIS A 630 10.89 -13.46 12.32
CA HIS A 630 10.51 -14.71 11.69
C HIS A 630 8.99 -14.82 11.55
N TYR A 631 8.23 -14.48 12.59
CA TYR A 631 6.77 -14.47 12.51
C TYR A 631 6.23 -13.52 11.43
N ILE A 632 6.80 -12.32 11.31
CA ILE A 632 6.41 -11.36 10.26
C ILE A 632 6.74 -11.90 8.86
N GLU A 633 7.89 -12.56 8.69
CA GLU A 633 8.33 -13.15 7.41
C GLU A 633 7.51 -14.39 7.00
N GLU A 634 7.24 -15.28 7.95
CA GLU A 634 6.39 -16.45 7.73
C GLU A 634 4.96 -16.04 7.34
N ASN A 635 4.46 -14.98 7.98
CA ASN A 635 3.15 -14.41 7.70
C ASN A 635 3.27 -13.21 6.77
N HIS A 636 4.27 -13.17 5.87
CA HIS A 636 4.36 -12.15 4.85
C HIS A 636 3.24 -12.34 3.82
N TRP A 637 2.70 -11.25 3.28
CA TRP A 637 1.55 -11.30 2.37
C TRP A 637 1.78 -12.12 1.09
N LEU A 638 3.04 -12.30 0.67
CA LEU A 638 3.45 -13.16 -0.45
C LEU A 638 3.59 -14.65 -0.07
N ASN A 639 3.82 -14.96 1.21
CA ASN A 639 4.09 -16.32 1.68
C ASN A 639 2.84 -17.01 2.22
N SER A 640 1.82 -16.25 2.61
CA SER A 640 0.53 -16.81 2.98
C SER A 640 -0.11 -17.41 1.73
N GLY A 641 -0.21 -18.75 1.65
CA GLY A 641 -0.93 -19.45 0.58
C GLY A 641 -2.43 -19.09 0.47
N SER A 642 -2.90 -18.23 1.38
CA SER A 642 -4.01 -17.32 1.15
C SER A 642 -3.42 -15.96 0.77
N THR A 643 -3.46 -15.63 -0.53
CA THR A 643 -3.16 -14.28 -0.99
C THR A 643 -3.90 -13.27 -0.11
N GLU A 644 -3.20 -12.24 0.40
CA GLU A 644 -3.74 -11.02 1.06
C GLU A 644 -3.87 -10.97 2.59
N MET A 645 -3.25 -11.83 3.41
CA MET A 645 -3.51 -11.80 4.88
C MET A 645 -2.27 -11.65 5.76
N GLY A 646 -1.21 -11.10 5.20
CA GLY A 646 0.09 -11.02 5.85
C GLY A 646 0.65 -9.62 6.03
N PHE A 647 1.81 -9.55 6.67
CA PHE A 647 2.58 -8.32 6.81
C PHE A 647 3.21 -7.91 5.48
N LEU A 648 3.24 -6.61 5.21
CA LEU A 648 3.93 -5.98 4.07
C LEU A 648 5.45 -5.87 4.28
N ASP A 649 6.20 -5.69 3.18
CA ASP A 649 7.67 -5.57 3.18
C ASP A 649 8.18 -4.53 4.18
N HIS A 650 7.45 -3.41 4.30
CA HIS A 650 7.85 -2.32 5.18
C HIS A 650 7.85 -2.72 6.67
N HIS A 651 7.01 -3.68 7.08
CA HIS A 651 7.02 -4.22 8.44
C HIS A 651 8.30 -5.04 8.70
N VAL A 652 8.68 -5.91 7.75
CA VAL A 652 9.90 -6.72 7.82
C VAL A 652 11.12 -5.79 7.90
N ILE A 653 11.20 -4.80 7.01
CA ILE A 653 12.29 -3.83 6.96
C ILE A 653 12.39 -3.05 8.28
N LYS A 654 11.27 -2.56 8.81
CA LYS A 654 11.25 -1.81 10.08
C LYS A 654 11.68 -2.71 11.25
N MET A 655 11.21 -3.95 11.34
CA MET A 655 11.56 -4.82 12.46
C MET A 655 13.03 -5.25 12.43
N LYS A 656 13.56 -5.59 11.24
CA LYS A 656 14.99 -5.85 11.04
C LYS A 656 15.84 -4.63 11.43
N ARG A 657 15.38 -3.42 11.13
CA ARG A 657 16.07 -2.20 11.57
C ARG A 657 16.14 -2.08 13.10
N ILE A 658 15.09 -2.47 13.82
CA ILE A 658 15.08 -2.49 15.29
C ILE A 658 16.05 -3.54 15.82
N GLN A 659 16.06 -4.74 15.23
CA GLN A 659 17.00 -5.80 15.56
C GLN A 659 18.46 -5.37 15.36
N GLU A 660 18.79 -4.83 14.19
CA GLU A 660 20.12 -4.29 13.91
C GLU A 660 20.49 -3.14 14.84
N TRP A 661 19.53 -2.26 15.14
CA TRP A 661 19.73 -1.20 16.12
C TRP A 661 20.04 -1.79 17.50
N MET A 662 19.30 -2.79 17.98
CA MET A 662 19.58 -3.44 19.27
C MET A 662 21.00 -4.04 19.32
N ARG A 663 21.48 -4.61 18.20
CA ARG A 663 22.80 -5.26 18.10
C ARG A 663 23.99 -4.30 18.16
N GLN A 664 23.83 -3.02 17.82
CA GLN A 664 24.99 -2.12 17.79
C GLN A 664 25.56 -1.95 19.22
N PRO A 665 26.90 -1.96 19.38
CA PRO A 665 27.54 -1.86 20.67
C PRO A 665 27.19 -0.55 21.38
N VAL A 666 27.08 -0.64 22.70
CA VAL A 666 26.93 0.50 23.62
C VAL A 666 27.98 0.39 24.70
N SER A 667 28.41 1.53 25.26
CA SER A 667 29.44 1.51 26.30
C SER A 667 28.92 0.90 27.60
N ASP A 668 29.81 0.30 28.39
CA ASP A 668 29.46 -0.21 29.72
C ASP A 668 28.93 0.90 30.64
N SER A 669 29.49 2.11 30.52
CA SER A 669 29.00 3.29 31.23
C SER A 669 27.55 3.60 30.85
N PHE A 670 27.19 3.55 29.57
CA PHE A 670 25.82 3.75 29.12
C PHE A 670 24.90 2.69 29.73
N LEU A 671 25.24 1.41 29.61
CA LEU A 671 24.44 0.32 30.16
C LEU A 671 24.25 0.45 31.67
N HIS A 672 25.32 0.78 32.40
CA HIS A 672 25.24 0.98 33.84
C HIS A 672 24.27 2.10 34.21
N THR A 673 24.40 3.28 33.59
CA THR A 673 23.53 4.42 33.85
C THR A 673 22.08 4.13 33.48
N GLN A 674 21.83 3.58 32.29
CA GLN A 674 20.47 3.40 31.80
C GLN A 674 19.75 2.24 32.51
N ARG A 675 20.44 1.15 32.86
CA ARG A 675 19.85 0.06 33.66
C ARG A 675 19.55 0.50 35.10
N SER A 676 20.43 1.30 35.71
CA SER A 676 20.15 1.94 37.01
C SER A 676 18.88 2.82 36.93
N ARG A 677 18.78 3.67 35.90
CA ARG A 677 17.60 4.52 35.65
C ARG A 677 16.33 3.71 35.35
N PHE A 678 16.44 2.59 34.64
CA PHE A 678 15.31 1.68 34.40
C PHE A 678 14.73 1.19 35.72
N TYR A 679 15.56 0.63 36.60
CA TYR A 679 15.12 0.15 37.91
C TYR A 679 14.52 1.28 38.76
N GLN A 680 15.21 2.42 38.82
CA GLN A 680 14.76 3.59 39.59
C GLN A 680 13.39 4.10 39.11
N PHE A 681 13.20 4.23 37.79
CA PHE A 681 11.93 4.68 37.22
C PHE A 681 10.80 3.68 37.45
N PHE A 682 11.01 2.41 37.12
CA PHE A 682 9.94 1.41 37.20
C PHE A 682 9.62 0.98 38.65
N SER A 683 10.57 1.11 39.59
CA SER A 683 10.28 0.95 41.02
C SER A 683 9.34 2.05 41.53
N GLU A 684 9.58 3.30 41.13
CA GLU A 684 8.69 4.42 41.45
C GLU A 684 7.36 4.33 40.69
N HIS A 685 7.37 3.85 39.45
CA HIS A 685 6.17 3.56 38.68
C HIS A 685 5.29 2.57 39.45
N ASP A 686 5.84 1.42 39.86
CA ASP A 686 5.12 0.41 40.64
C ASP A 686 4.55 0.97 41.93
N ARG A 687 5.35 1.74 42.68
CA ARG A 687 4.89 2.37 43.92
C ARG A 687 3.77 3.37 43.70
N ARG A 688 3.90 4.28 42.71
CA ARG A 688 2.94 5.37 42.46
C ARG A 688 1.66 4.88 41.80
N ARG A 689 1.74 3.82 41.02
CA ARG A 689 0.67 3.31 40.16
C ARG A 689 0.07 2.00 40.62
N GLN A 690 0.57 1.44 41.72
CA GLN A 690 0.15 0.16 42.30
C GLN A 690 0.24 -0.98 41.27
N THR A 691 1.32 -0.98 40.48
CA THR A 691 1.66 -2.02 39.52
C THR A 691 2.80 -2.89 40.06
N ASN A 692 3.10 -4.00 39.38
CA ASN A 692 4.21 -4.88 39.75
C ASN A 692 4.92 -5.39 38.49
N PHE A 693 6.14 -4.90 38.28
CA PHE A 693 6.95 -5.21 37.11
C PHE A 693 7.18 -6.72 36.95
N VAL A 694 7.67 -7.40 37.99
CA VAL A 694 8.04 -8.83 37.92
C VAL A 694 6.81 -9.72 37.72
N GLN A 695 5.67 -9.33 38.28
CA GLN A 695 4.40 -10.03 38.05
C GLN A 695 3.90 -9.84 36.60
N THR A 696 4.05 -8.65 36.03
CA THR A 696 3.62 -8.37 34.65
C THR A 696 4.59 -8.90 33.59
N PHE A 697 5.89 -8.89 33.88
CA PHE A 697 6.97 -9.33 33.01
C PHE A 697 7.81 -10.42 33.70
N PRO A 698 7.26 -11.61 33.95
CA PRO A 698 8.00 -12.71 34.58
C PRO A 698 9.24 -13.11 33.77
N GLU A 699 9.19 -12.97 32.44
CA GLU A 699 10.32 -13.21 31.52
C GLU A 699 11.43 -12.16 31.66
N MET A 700 11.17 -11.06 32.37
CA MET A 700 12.13 -9.97 32.61
C MET A 700 12.62 -9.92 34.05
N LYS A 701 12.36 -10.95 34.87
CA LYS A 701 12.79 -11.00 36.27
C LYS A 701 14.32 -10.90 36.41
N GLU A 702 15.09 -11.65 35.63
CA GLU A 702 16.55 -11.61 35.71
C GLU A 702 17.11 -10.24 35.25
N PHE A 703 16.49 -9.65 34.22
CA PHE A 703 16.82 -8.29 33.78
C PHE A 703 16.49 -7.23 34.83
N TRP A 704 15.36 -7.38 35.52
CA TRP A 704 14.98 -6.53 36.65
C TRP A 704 16.03 -6.57 37.76
N GLU A 705 16.43 -7.77 38.20
CA GLU A 705 17.47 -7.98 39.21
C GLU A 705 18.84 -7.45 38.75
N LEU A 706 19.15 -7.56 37.47
CA LEU A 706 20.35 -6.94 36.88
C LEU A 706 20.31 -5.41 37.00
N CYS A 707 19.18 -4.79 36.64
CA CYS A 707 19.00 -3.34 36.76
C CYS A 707 19.07 -2.87 38.22
N GLN A 708 18.52 -3.65 39.15
CA GLN A 708 18.65 -3.41 40.59
C GLN A 708 20.13 -3.37 41.03
N ARG A 709 20.93 -4.38 40.64
CA ARG A 709 22.37 -4.41 40.97
C ARG A 709 23.13 -3.20 40.40
N HIS A 710 22.76 -2.74 39.20
CA HIS A 710 23.33 -1.53 38.62
C HIS A 710 22.98 -0.28 39.44
N HIS A 711 21.75 -0.21 39.96
CA HIS A 711 21.33 0.88 40.83
C HIS A 711 22.08 0.89 42.17
N GLU A 712 22.17 -0.27 42.84
CA GLU A 712 22.84 -0.41 44.13
C GLU A 712 24.35 -0.09 44.05
N ARG A 713 25.01 -0.49 42.95
CA ARG A 713 26.44 -0.18 42.72
C ARG A 713 26.73 1.29 42.49
N GLY A 714 25.76 2.08 42.02
CA GLY A 714 25.91 3.52 41.82
C GLY A 714 25.67 4.36 43.08
N LEU A 715 25.23 3.72 44.18
CA LEU A 715 25.01 4.34 45.50
C LEU A 715 26.21 4.16 46.44
N ILE A 716 27.19 3.33 46.05
CA ILE A 716 28.49 3.12 46.72
C ILE A 716 29.51 3.99 46.02
#